data_AF-U1M114-F1
#
_entry.id   AF-U1M114-F1
#
_cell.length_a   1.000
_cell.length_b   1.000
_cell.length_c   1.000
_cell.angle_alpha   90.00
_cell.angle_beta   90.00
_cell.angle_gamma   90.00
#
_symmetry.space_group_name_H-M   'P 1'
#
loop_
_entity.id
_entity.type
_entity.pdbx_description
1 polymer ?
#
loop_
_entity_poly.entity_id
_entity_poly.type
_entity_poly.pdbx_seq_one_letter_code
_entity_poly.pdbx_strand_id
1 'polypeptide(L)'
;MLIAILLLLIYRSPSVTLLSLITLGLVIAVAIPAVNLLVKATLLPTSLFTNAIMGALLIGAATDYSIFFIGRYQEGRRAGKSVERAYRAAYRGVAPVILASGLTVSGGMACMGFAQLDVLKSLGLPCAFGLAIATLYSVTATPAMLLIGAKRFGLFDPGKHGETTSIWRRVGVRVARWPKPVCAAACGTLAVFMLAIPTAEFNYDEIAFIPKKLQSVEGMQAMQSHFPSTQLYPDTVLIQSTHDLRNSSDIGLLDQVAQRVSQMPDVTAVQWLTRPTGVPLTQTSLGYGIGYAGAMLSQNAALIKDRVAQLHTLTDNLNAIIDTIDGLQGKLDAAGRQTGGLKSSSSQLTTNFNKLNSQLHALRKLLQPAIDTTAANDLKQCLGDQECLGAAKAARGAIAGFATADQLSKSLKQLQSLVSSVGEGIASSSASIPVLTGSLSQLRDTVAAVNAAVEPLVAQLGIVAYLMQDIGKSSAGNGSFFYFPAALLGDPRIKPYVNVMFSPDGKSTRMIVMGKSSSYSSVGMARAGQLGPTATAALKGTPLEGSVVSVSGAAAMVADTHTILEHDEKVLLVAALTVIFTVVLFLLRSVVAASIVIVSVAISFLSTLGVSVLVWQHLLGLQLHWSIPAAVFAVLVAVGADYNLLVVSRFKEEMGAGVRTGVIRSVAGTGGVVTTAGMVFAMTTFSLLGSSLLHLAQLGFTIGIGLVIDTFVVRTFIVPTLAVMLGEKFWWPMRLKDLPA
;
A
#
# COMPACT_ATOMS: atom_id res chain seq x y z
N MET A 1 -4.25 37.27 19.05
CA MET A 1 -3.27 38.21 19.64
C MET A 1 -2.32 38.79 18.60
N LEU A 2 -1.60 37.97 17.81
CA LEU A 2 -0.63 38.46 16.82
C LEU A 2 -1.24 39.46 15.81
N ILE A 3 -2.43 39.16 15.28
CA ILE A 3 -3.16 40.05 14.35
C ILE A 3 -3.54 41.37 15.02
N ALA A 4 -4.00 41.33 16.27
CA ALA A 4 -4.37 42.52 17.03
C ALA A 4 -3.17 43.46 17.19
N ILE A 5 -2.00 42.91 17.54
CA ILE A 5 -0.74 43.66 17.67
C ILE A 5 -0.35 44.28 16.32
N LEU A 6 -0.44 43.50 15.24
CA LEU A 6 -0.06 43.93 13.90
C LEU A 6 -0.98 45.04 13.36
N LEU A 7 -2.29 44.89 13.50
CA LEU A 7 -3.27 45.92 13.16
C LEU A 7 -3.08 47.19 13.99
N LEU A 8 -2.80 47.04 15.29
CA LEU A 8 -2.53 48.17 16.18
C LEU A 8 -1.25 48.91 15.76
N LEU A 9 -0.19 48.19 15.37
CA LEU A 9 1.05 48.78 14.88
C LEU A 9 0.84 49.57 13.59
N ILE A 10 0.00 49.06 12.67
CA ILE A 10 -0.20 49.66 11.35
C ILE A 10 -1.13 50.87 11.42
N TYR A 11 -2.30 50.72 12.03
CA TYR A 11 -3.27 51.82 12.11
C TYR A 11 -2.97 52.80 13.23
N ARG A 12 -2.18 52.40 14.25
CA ARG A 12 -1.93 53.16 15.47
C ARG A 12 -3.22 53.70 16.11
N SER A 13 -4.32 52.97 15.91
CA SER A 13 -5.67 53.36 16.32
C SER A 13 -6.38 52.16 16.93
N PRO A 14 -6.65 52.18 18.25
CA PRO A 14 -7.35 51.10 18.94
C PRO A 14 -8.76 50.86 18.40
N SER A 15 -9.47 51.91 17.99
CA SER A 15 -10.85 51.81 17.50
C SER A 15 -10.92 51.06 16.17
N VAL A 16 -10.05 51.42 15.22
CA VAL A 16 -9.95 50.75 13.91
C VAL A 16 -9.58 49.28 14.08
N THR A 17 -8.63 49.00 14.98
CA THR A 17 -8.20 47.64 15.31
C THR A 17 -9.35 46.83 15.89
N LEU A 18 -10.10 47.40 16.84
CA LEU A 18 -11.25 46.75 17.47
C LEU A 18 -12.36 46.44 16.47
N LEU A 19 -12.66 47.36 15.55
CA LEU A 19 -13.64 47.13 14.48
C LEU A 19 -13.24 45.91 13.61
N SER A 20 -11.98 45.86 13.19
CA SER A 20 -11.45 44.74 12.40
C SER A 20 -11.49 43.42 13.18
N LEU A 21 -11.14 43.43 14.48
CA LEU A 21 -11.21 42.23 15.31
C LEU A 21 -12.65 41.75 15.58
N ILE A 22 -13.61 42.66 15.77
CA ILE A 22 -15.01 42.27 15.96
C ILE A 22 -15.58 41.69 14.67
N THR A 23 -15.33 42.32 13.53
CA THR A 23 -15.78 41.80 12.23
C THR A 23 -15.17 40.44 11.94
N LEU A 24 -13.88 40.26 12.21
CA LEU A 24 -13.20 38.96 12.15
C LEU A 24 -13.85 37.91 13.07
N GLY A 25 -14.07 38.25 14.34
CA GLY A 25 -14.67 37.34 15.32
C GLY A 25 -16.08 36.90 14.90
N LEU A 26 -16.86 37.82 14.35
CA LEU A 26 -18.21 37.52 13.82
C LEU A 26 -18.16 36.64 12.58
N VAL A 27 -17.24 36.88 11.64
CA VAL A 27 -17.05 36.01 10.48
C VAL A 27 -16.75 34.58 10.92
N ILE A 28 -15.82 34.39 11.86
CA ILE A 28 -15.47 33.07 12.39
C ILE A 28 -16.66 32.43 13.10
N ALA A 29 -17.38 33.20 13.93
CA ALA A 29 -18.53 32.72 14.69
C ALA A 29 -19.71 32.27 13.81
N VAL A 30 -19.80 32.76 12.57
CA VAL A 30 -20.85 32.36 11.62
C VAL A 30 -20.35 31.31 10.62
N ALA A 31 -19.19 31.54 10.00
CA ALA A 31 -18.68 30.71 8.90
C ALA A 31 -18.31 29.29 9.37
N ILE A 32 -17.57 29.15 10.47
CA ILE A 32 -17.13 27.83 10.94
C ILE A 32 -18.34 26.96 11.35
N PRO A 33 -19.29 27.44 12.19
CA PRO A 33 -20.46 26.64 12.53
C PRO A 33 -21.36 26.31 11.34
N ALA A 34 -21.52 27.24 10.39
CA ALA A 34 -22.32 27.00 9.18
C ALA A 34 -21.72 25.88 8.31
N VAL A 35 -20.40 25.90 8.09
CA VAL A 35 -19.69 24.81 7.39
C VAL A 35 -19.80 23.50 8.17
N ASN A 36 -19.61 23.53 9.49
CA ASN A 36 -19.74 22.33 10.32
C ASN A 36 -21.16 21.74 10.31
N LEU A 37 -22.19 22.55 10.12
CA LEU A 37 -23.57 22.08 9.95
C LEU A 37 -23.75 21.32 8.63
N LEU A 38 -23.13 21.81 7.54
CA LEU A 38 -23.11 21.12 6.25
C LEU A 38 -22.30 19.81 6.30
N VAL A 39 -21.18 19.80 7.02
CA VAL A 39 -20.39 18.59 7.28
C VAL A 39 -21.21 17.57 8.07
N LYS A 40 -21.91 17.98 9.13
CA LYS A 40 -22.82 17.11 9.90
C LYS A 40 -23.97 16.56 9.06
N ALA A 41 -24.46 17.33 8.09
CA ALA A 41 -25.48 16.90 7.15
C ALA A 41 -24.94 15.96 6.06
N THR A 42 -23.67 15.52 6.13
CA THR A 42 -22.98 14.68 5.13
C THR A 42 -22.89 15.31 3.73
N LEU A 43 -23.10 16.62 3.61
CA LEU A 43 -23.03 17.36 2.36
C LEU A 43 -21.61 17.77 1.99
N LEU A 44 -20.72 17.89 2.98
CA LEU A 44 -19.33 18.31 2.79
C LEU A 44 -18.36 17.33 3.46
N PRO A 45 -17.29 16.89 2.76
CA PRO A 45 -16.21 16.14 3.37
C PRO A 45 -15.39 17.03 4.31
N THR A 46 -14.79 16.46 5.35
CA THR A 46 -13.93 17.19 6.29
C THR A 46 -12.68 16.40 6.65
N SER A 47 -11.60 17.10 6.96
CA SER A 47 -10.34 16.55 7.45
C SER A 47 -9.85 17.37 8.64
N LEU A 48 -8.85 16.84 9.36
CA LEU A 48 -8.15 17.61 10.40
C LEU A 48 -7.53 18.91 9.84
N PHE A 49 -7.12 18.90 8.57
CA PHE A 49 -6.45 20.01 7.88
C PHE A 49 -7.43 21.11 7.49
N THR A 50 -8.67 20.74 7.19
CA THR A 50 -9.74 21.66 6.78
C THR A 50 -9.92 22.77 7.82
N ASN A 51 -9.98 22.43 9.10
CA ASN A 51 -10.21 23.40 10.17
C ASN A 51 -9.05 24.41 10.31
N ALA A 52 -7.80 23.93 10.21
CA ALA A 52 -6.62 24.78 10.34
C ALA A 52 -6.50 25.77 9.17
N ILE A 53 -6.67 25.28 7.93
CA ILE A 53 -6.53 26.10 6.73
C ILE A 53 -7.74 27.01 6.55
N MET A 54 -8.95 26.52 6.75
CA MET A 54 -10.15 27.36 6.73
C MET A 54 -10.04 28.48 7.76
N GLY A 55 -9.59 28.18 8.98
CA GLY A 55 -9.34 29.20 10.00
C GLY A 55 -8.37 30.28 9.53
N ALA A 56 -7.20 29.89 9.01
CA ALA A 56 -6.20 30.83 8.51
C ALA A 56 -6.72 31.69 7.33
N LEU A 57 -7.43 31.08 6.37
CA LEU A 57 -8.02 31.75 5.21
C LEU A 57 -9.11 32.74 5.60
N LEU A 58 -10.04 32.32 6.48
CA LEU A 58 -11.11 33.18 6.99
C LEU A 58 -10.53 34.38 7.72
N ILE A 59 -9.49 34.16 8.52
CA ILE A 59 -8.80 35.21 9.25
C ILE A 59 -8.16 36.22 8.29
N GLY A 60 -7.41 35.74 7.31
CA GLY A 60 -6.77 36.59 6.29
C GLY A 60 -7.80 37.40 5.51
N ALA A 61 -8.76 36.71 4.89
CA ALA A 61 -9.79 37.33 4.06
C ALA A 61 -10.64 38.36 4.83
N ALA A 62 -11.17 38.01 6.01
CA ALA A 62 -12.01 38.92 6.79
C ALA A 62 -11.25 40.18 7.22
N THR A 63 -9.99 40.02 7.62
CA THR A 63 -9.15 41.15 8.04
C THR A 63 -8.86 42.06 6.84
N ASP A 64 -8.53 41.49 5.69
CA ASP A 64 -8.23 42.25 4.46
C ASP A 64 -9.44 43.03 3.95
N TYR A 65 -10.60 42.38 3.91
CA TYR A 65 -11.84 43.04 3.52
C TYR A 65 -12.18 44.21 4.44
N SER A 66 -11.93 44.06 5.76
CA SER A 66 -12.10 45.17 6.71
C SER A 66 -11.11 46.32 6.46
N ILE A 67 -9.85 46.00 6.16
CA ILE A 67 -8.78 46.97 5.86
C ILE A 67 -9.14 47.80 4.62
N PHE A 68 -9.67 47.18 3.57
CA PHE A 68 -10.06 47.89 2.34
C PHE A 68 -11.23 48.86 2.57
N PHE A 69 -12.27 48.41 3.27
CA PHE A 69 -13.40 49.28 3.60
C PHE A 69 -12.98 50.49 4.44
N ILE A 70 -12.17 50.25 5.48
CA ILE A 70 -11.68 51.31 6.37
C ILE A 70 -10.74 52.26 5.63
N GLY A 71 -9.81 51.72 4.82
CA GLY A 71 -8.88 52.51 4.04
C GLY A 71 -9.58 53.47 3.09
N ARG A 72 -10.59 52.99 2.34
CA ARG A 72 -11.34 53.83 1.40
C ARG A 72 -12.23 54.85 2.11
N TYR A 73 -12.81 54.49 3.25
CA TYR A 73 -13.54 55.43 4.10
C TYR A 73 -12.63 56.56 4.60
N GLN A 74 -11.45 56.22 5.13
CA GLN A 74 -10.47 57.19 5.61
C GLN A 74 -9.92 58.09 4.50
N GLU A 75 -9.72 57.57 3.29
CA GLU A 75 -9.35 58.36 2.11
C GLU A 75 -10.43 59.41 1.79
N GLY A 76 -11.71 59.01 1.81
CA GLY A 76 -12.83 59.93 1.64
C GLY A 76 -12.89 61.02 2.72
N ARG A 77 -12.59 60.66 3.98
CA ARG A 77 -12.53 61.60 5.11
C ARG A 77 -11.35 62.57 4.98
N ARG A 78 -10.17 62.11 4.55
CA ARG A 78 -9.00 62.96 4.24
C ARG A 78 -9.28 63.95 3.11
N ALA A 79 -10.09 63.55 2.13
CA ALA A 79 -10.56 64.41 1.05
C ALA A 79 -11.68 65.40 1.50
N GLY A 80 -11.94 65.53 2.80
CA GLY A 80 -12.92 66.47 3.35
C GLY A 80 -14.39 66.05 3.20
N LYS A 81 -14.69 64.79 2.82
CA LYS A 81 -16.08 64.32 2.67
C LYS A 81 -16.74 64.11 4.04
N SER A 82 -18.04 64.39 4.13
CA SER A 82 -18.84 64.02 5.31
C SER A 82 -18.91 62.51 5.48
N VAL A 83 -19.16 62.02 6.72
CA VAL A 83 -19.20 60.58 7.05
C VAL A 83 -20.07 59.79 6.07
N GLU A 84 -21.29 60.26 5.78
CA GLU A 84 -22.22 59.57 4.88
C GLU A 84 -21.76 59.54 3.41
N ARG A 85 -21.13 60.62 2.94
CA ARG A 85 -20.59 60.69 1.57
C ARG A 85 -19.33 59.83 1.44
N ALA A 86 -18.46 59.85 2.45
CA ALA A 86 -17.28 59.00 2.52
C ALA A 86 -17.69 57.51 2.55
N TYR A 87 -18.69 57.15 3.36
CA TYR A 87 -19.24 55.81 3.43
C TYR A 87 -19.84 55.35 2.09
N ARG A 88 -20.74 56.14 1.48
CA ARG A 88 -21.35 55.79 0.18
C ARG A 88 -20.31 55.62 -0.93
N ALA A 89 -19.29 56.48 -0.95
CA ALA A 89 -18.19 56.37 -1.90
C ALA A 89 -17.34 55.12 -1.63
N ALA A 90 -17.05 54.81 -0.37
CA ALA A 90 -16.31 53.60 0.00
C ALA A 90 -17.07 52.33 -0.37
N TYR A 91 -18.36 52.26 -0.05
CA TYR A 91 -19.18 51.09 -0.36
C TYR A 91 -19.29 50.83 -1.87
N ARG A 92 -19.59 51.86 -2.68
CA ARG A 92 -19.69 51.71 -4.14
C ARG A 92 -18.35 51.33 -4.81
N GLY A 93 -17.24 51.81 -4.27
CA GLY A 93 -15.91 51.50 -4.83
C GLY A 93 -15.35 50.14 -4.39
N VAL A 94 -15.64 49.71 -3.16
CA VAL A 94 -14.98 48.55 -2.56
C VAL A 94 -15.86 47.29 -2.59
N ALA A 95 -17.17 47.40 -2.40
CA ALA A 95 -18.04 46.22 -2.31
C ALA A 95 -18.02 45.32 -3.57
N PRO A 96 -18.11 45.86 -4.81
CA PRO A 96 -18.02 45.01 -6.01
C PRO A 96 -16.67 44.31 -6.14
N VAL A 97 -15.59 44.97 -5.68
CA VAL A 97 -14.25 44.41 -5.75
C VAL A 97 -14.08 43.28 -4.74
N ILE A 98 -14.54 43.45 -3.50
CA ILE A 98 -14.53 42.40 -2.47
C ILE A 98 -15.42 41.22 -2.86
N LEU A 99 -16.59 41.45 -3.47
CA LEU A 99 -17.44 40.35 -3.95
C LEU A 99 -16.75 39.52 -5.02
N ALA A 100 -16.10 40.18 -5.98
CA ALA A 100 -15.40 39.48 -7.05
C ALA A 100 -14.15 38.75 -6.56
N SER A 101 -13.38 39.41 -5.70
CA SER A 101 -12.30 38.84 -4.89
C SER A 101 -12.75 37.56 -4.19
N GLY A 102 -13.75 37.65 -3.32
CA GLY A 102 -14.25 36.52 -2.56
C GLY A 102 -14.80 35.41 -3.43
N LEU A 103 -15.41 35.76 -4.57
CA LEU A 103 -15.86 34.78 -5.57
C LEU A 103 -14.69 34.11 -6.29
N THR A 104 -13.60 34.83 -6.61
CA THR A 104 -12.38 34.21 -7.15
C THR A 104 -11.74 33.26 -6.16
N VAL A 105 -11.64 33.66 -4.88
CA VAL A 105 -11.01 32.81 -3.87
C VAL A 105 -11.89 31.58 -3.60
N SER A 106 -13.18 31.78 -3.37
CA SER A 106 -14.15 30.70 -3.15
C SER A 106 -14.25 29.78 -4.36
N GLY A 107 -14.32 30.31 -5.57
CA GLY A 107 -14.36 29.54 -6.82
C GLY A 107 -13.08 28.74 -7.06
N GLY A 108 -11.91 29.34 -6.78
CA GLY A 108 -10.62 28.64 -6.85
C GLY A 108 -10.55 27.46 -5.87
N MET A 109 -10.99 27.66 -4.63
CA MET A 109 -11.07 26.58 -3.64
C MET A 109 -12.12 25.52 -4.00
N ALA A 110 -13.24 25.92 -4.62
CA ALA A 110 -14.29 25.00 -5.08
C ALA A 110 -13.80 24.07 -6.21
N CYS A 111 -12.79 24.50 -6.99
CA CYS A 111 -12.20 23.67 -8.03
C CYS A 111 -11.58 22.38 -7.46
N MET A 112 -11.14 22.37 -6.20
CA MET A 112 -10.66 21.14 -5.54
C MET A 112 -11.74 20.06 -5.41
N GLY A 113 -13.03 20.41 -5.58
CA GLY A 113 -14.11 19.44 -5.69
C GLY A 113 -14.00 18.52 -6.91
N PHE A 114 -13.26 18.92 -7.94
CA PHE A 114 -12.97 18.07 -9.11
C PHE A 114 -11.82 17.08 -8.88
N ALA A 115 -11.06 17.22 -7.78
CA ALA A 115 -9.98 16.30 -7.46
C ALA A 115 -10.52 14.90 -7.15
N GLN A 116 -9.85 13.86 -7.63
CA GLN A 116 -10.17 12.49 -7.28
C GLN A 116 -9.74 12.18 -5.84
N LEU A 117 -8.62 12.72 -5.37
CA LEU A 117 -8.17 12.56 -3.98
C LEU A 117 -9.09 13.26 -2.98
N ASP A 118 -9.65 12.49 -2.06
CA ASP A 118 -10.58 13.00 -1.03
C ASP A 118 -9.91 13.96 -0.04
N VAL A 119 -8.60 13.83 0.17
CA VAL A 119 -7.81 14.79 0.98
C VAL A 119 -7.84 16.18 0.35
N LEU A 120 -7.78 16.28 -0.98
CA LEU A 120 -7.88 17.55 -1.70
C LEU A 120 -9.33 18.08 -1.70
N LYS A 121 -10.32 17.22 -1.92
CA LYS A 121 -11.75 17.60 -1.86
C LYS A 121 -12.15 18.14 -0.49
N SER A 122 -11.77 17.43 0.58
CA SER A 122 -12.04 17.80 1.97
C SER A 122 -11.34 19.08 2.39
N LEU A 123 -10.25 19.46 1.72
CA LEU A 123 -9.60 20.74 1.93
C LEU A 123 -10.36 21.89 1.25
N GLY A 124 -10.71 21.74 -0.03
CA GLY A 124 -11.18 22.88 -0.81
C GLY A 124 -12.65 23.24 -0.65
N LEU A 125 -13.56 22.27 -0.70
CA LEU A 125 -15.01 22.55 -0.67
C LEU A 125 -15.44 23.28 0.62
N PRO A 126 -15.07 22.82 1.83
CA PRO A 126 -15.41 23.54 3.06
C PRO A 126 -14.81 24.95 3.11
N CYS A 127 -13.56 25.12 2.65
CA CYS A 127 -12.92 26.43 2.57
C CYS A 127 -13.66 27.36 1.59
N ALA A 128 -14.11 26.85 0.45
CA ALA A 128 -14.87 27.60 -0.54
C ALA A 128 -16.18 28.15 0.05
N PHE A 129 -16.96 27.30 0.74
CA PHE A 129 -18.18 27.71 1.41
C PHE A 129 -17.91 28.69 2.56
N GLY A 130 -16.89 28.42 3.39
CA GLY A 130 -16.47 29.33 4.46
C GLY A 130 -16.12 30.72 3.92
N LEU A 131 -15.34 30.79 2.84
CA LEU A 131 -14.95 32.04 2.19
C LEU A 131 -16.12 32.76 1.52
N ALA A 132 -17.07 32.03 0.92
CA ALA A 132 -18.28 32.63 0.38
C ALA A 132 -19.11 33.33 1.47
N ILE A 133 -19.29 32.65 2.62
CA ILE A 133 -19.99 33.20 3.79
C ILE A 133 -19.21 34.41 4.34
N ALA A 134 -17.89 34.31 4.48
CA ALA A 134 -17.04 35.40 4.94
C ALA A 134 -17.12 36.63 4.05
N THR A 135 -17.19 36.44 2.73
CA THR A 135 -17.32 37.51 1.75
C THR A 135 -18.67 38.21 1.87
N LEU A 136 -19.77 37.44 1.90
CA LEU A 136 -21.13 37.94 2.13
C LEU A 136 -21.22 38.74 3.43
N TYR A 137 -20.63 38.20 4.50
CA TYR A 137 -20.63 38.85 5.81
C TYR A 137 -19.79 40.13 5.79
N SER A 138 -18.63 40.12 5.14
CA SER A 138 -17.73 41.28 5.07
C SER A 138 -18.31 42.42 4.24
N VAL A 139 -19.16 42.14 3.26
CA VAL A 139 -19.84 43.17 2.46
C VAL A 139 -21.10 43.71 3.15
N THR A 140 -21.62 43.03 4.17
CA THR A 140 -22.84 43.42 4.90
C THR A 140 -22.53 43.99 6.28
N ALA A 141 -21.92 43.20 7.16
CA ALA A 141 -21.67 43.55 8.55
C ALA A 141 -20.57 44.60 8.72
N THR A 142 -19.43 44.44 8.05
CA THR A 142 -18.30 45.39 8.15
C THR A 142 -18.71 46.83 7.82
N PRO A 143 -19.37 47.12 6.69
CA PRO A 143 -19.82 48.49 6.40
C PRO A 143 -20.92 48.97 7.36
N ALA A 144 -21.82 48.10 7.82
CA ALA A 144 -22.82 48.46 8.82
C ALA A 144 -22.18 48.90 10.15
N MET A 145 -21.20 48.13 10.65
CA MET A 145 -20.46 48.44 11.87
C MET A 145 -19.62 49.71 11.72
N LEU A 146 -18.98 49.91 10.56
CA LEU A 146 -18.24 51.12 10.24
C LEU A 146 -19.14 52.35 10.30
N LEU A 147 -20.32 52.30 9.67
CA LEU A 147 -21.27 53.43 9.66
C LEU A 147 -21.81 53.74 11.05
N ILE A 148 -22.19 52.71 11.82
CA ILE A 148 -22.68 52.86 13.19
C ILE A 148 -21.60 53.48 14.07
N GLY A 149 -20.37 52.96 14.03
CA GLY A 149 -19.28 53.47 14.85
C GLY A 149 -18.85 54.89 14.46
N ALA A 150 -18.82 55.21 13.17
CA ALA A 150 -18.51 56.54 12.69
C ALA A 150 -19.60 57.57 13.03
N LYS A 151 -20.89 57.23 12.86
CA LYS A 151 -22.01 58.17 13.06
C LYS A 151 -22.39 58.33 14.54
N ARG A 152 -22.35 57.24 15.32
CA ARG A 152 -22.79 57.24 16.72
C ARG A 152 -21.69 57.60 17.72
N PHE A 153 -20.44 57.24 17.44
CA PHE A 153 -19.32 57.43 18.37
C PHE A 153 -18.23 58.36 17.83
N GLY A 154 -18.32 58.85 16.58
CA GLY A 154 -17.29 59.71 15.98
C GLY A 154 -15.93 59.02 15.83
N LEU A 155 -15.90 57.69 15.80
CA LEU A 155 -14.68 56.89 15.72
C LEU A 155 -14.23 56.69 14.26
N PHE A 156 -13.01 56.18 14.08
CA PHE A 156 -12.41 55.77 12.79
C PHE A 156 -11.96 56.87 11.84
N ASP A 157 -11.98 58.12 12.28
CA ASP A 157 -11.38 59.22 11.51
C ASP A 157 -9.87 59.01 11.30
N PRO A 158 -9.34 59.45 10.14
CA PRO A 158 -7.94 59.26 9.80
C PRO A 158 -7.03 60.00 10.79
N GLY A 159 -5.98 59.32 11.27
CA GLY A 159 -4.94 59.95 12.08
C GLY A 159 -4.18 61.05 11.32
N LYS A 160 -3.62 62.03 12.05
CA LYS A 160 -2.95 63.23 11.52
C LYS A 160 -1.71 62.97 10.66
N HIS A 161 -1.12 61.78 10.68
CA HIS A 161 0.11 61.44 9.95
C HIS A 161 -0.22 60.68 8.66
N GLY A 162 -0.22 61.41 7.53
CA GLY A 162 -0.51 60.90 6.18
C GLY A 162 0.73 60.75 5.27
N GLU A 163 1.90 60.41 5.81
CA GLU A 163 3.18 60.48 5.08
C GLU A 163 3.62 59.20 4.35
N THR A 164 2.81 58.13 4.30
CA THR A 164 3.19 56.91 3.54
C THR A 164 3.08 57.08 2.02
N THR A 165 2.48 58.17 1.53
CA THR A 165 2.40 58.47 0.09
C THR A 165 3.78 58.70 -0.54
N SER A 166 4.78 59.16 0.22
CA SER A 166 6.13 59.48 -0.31
C SER A 166 6.88 58.27 -0.87
N ILE A 167 6.87 57.13 -0.17
CA ILE A 167 7.60 55.93 -0.59
C ILE A 167 6.92 55.29 -1.79
N TRP A 168 5.60 55.08 -1.72
CA TRP A 168 4.84 54.47 -2.80
C TRP A 168 4.79 55.33 -4.05
N ARG A 169 4.76 56.66 -3.91
CA ARG A 169 4.93 57.58 -5.03
C ARG A 169 6.31 57.45 -5.68
N ARG A 170 7.39 57.31 -4.90
CA ARG A 170 8.74 57.06 -5.45
C ARG A 170 8.82 55.72 -6.19
N VAL A 171 8.22 54.66 -5.65
CA VAL A 171 8.12 53.35 -6.33
C VAL A 171 7.35 53.48 -7.64
N GLY A 172 6.17 54.09 -7.62
CA GLY A 172 5.36 54.33 -8.81
C GLY A 172 6.09 55.15 -9.88
N VAL A 173 6.83 56.19 -9.49
CA VAL A 173 7.64 57.01 -10.43
C VAL A 173 8.76 56.18 -11.06
N ARG A 174 9.47 55.34 -10.29
CA ARG A 174 10.52 54.46 -10.86
C ARG A 174 9.94 53.46 -11.83
N VAL A 175 8.83 52.81 -11.46
CA VAL A 175 8.12 51.83 -12.28
C VAL A 175 7.64 52.46 -13.60
N ALA A 176 7.06 53.66 -13.54
CA ALA A 176 6.59 54.37 -14.73
C ALA A 176 7.73 54.91 -15.61
N ARG A 177 8.88 55.27 -15.03
CA ARG A 177 10.04 55.82 -15.76
C ARG A 177 10.90 54.74 -16.41
N TRP A 178 11.08 53.59 -15.77
CA TRP A 178 11.96 52.49 -16.22
C TRP A 178 11.23 51.13 -16.25
N PRO A 179 10.16 50.97 -17.05
CA PRO A 179 9.31 49.78 -16.96
C PRO A 179 10.00 48.48 -17.41
N LYS A 180 10.78 48.52 -18.50
CA LYS A 180 11.48 47.33 -19.04
C LYS A 180 12.49 46.72 -18.07
N PRO A 181 13.47 47.47 -17.51
CA PRO A 181 14.47 46.89 -16.62
C PRO A 181 13.89 46.49 -15.26
N VAL A 182 12.88 47.21 -14.76
CA VAL A 182 12.20 46.81 -13.51
C VAL A 182 11.44 45.50 -13.70
N CYS A 183 10.73 45.34 -14.82
CA CYS A 183 10.08 44.08 -15.17
C CYS A 183 11.10 42.94 -15.31
N ALA A 184 12.19 43.17 -16.05
CA ALA A 184 13.24 42.17 -16.25
C ALA A 184 13.91 41.76 -14.92
N ALA A 185 14.19 42.71 -14.01
CA ALA A 185 14.74 42.41 -12.70
C ALA A 185 13.76 41.60 -11.83
N ALA A 186 12.48 41.97 -11.81
CA ALA A 186 11.46 41.23 -11.07
C ALA A 186 11.26 39.81 -11.60
N CYS A 187 11.15 39.64 -12.92
CA CYS A 187 11.09 38.34 -13.57
C CYS A 187 12.37 37.51 -13.34
N GLY A 188 13.54 38.14 -13.35
CA GLY A 188 14.82 37.50 -13.05
C GLY A 188 14.87 36.94 -11.63
N THR A 189 14.44 37.71 -10.63
CA THR A 189 14.37 37.24 -9.24
C THR A 189 13.42 36.05 -9.10
N LEU A 190 12.24 36.10 -9.73
CA LEU A 190 11.29 34.98 -9.73
C LEU A 190 11.85 33.75 -10.44
N ALA A 191 12.53 33.93 -11.58
CA ALA A 191 13.19 32.83 -12.30
C ALA A 191 14.29 32.17 -11.47
N VAL A 192 15.07 32.93 -10.71
CA VAL A 192 16.08 32.38 -9.78
C VAL A 192 15.44 31.47 -8.74
N PHE A 193 14.30 31.87 -8.18
CA PHE A 193 13.57 31.00 -7.24
C PHE A 193 13.06 29.72 -7.90
N MET A 194 12.59 29.79 -9.16
CA MET A 194 12.13 28.62 -9.89
C MET A 194 13.24 27.60 -10.21
N LEU A 195 14.52 27.98 -10.22
CA LEU A 195 15.64 27.05 -10.48
C LEU A 195 15.73 25.92 -9.46
N ALA A 196 15.12 26.06 -8.28
CA ALA A 196 15.09 25.02 -7.26
C ALA A 196 14.04 23.93 -7.53
N ILE A 197 13.01 24.21 -8.34
CA ILE A 197 11.89 23.28 -8.58
C ILE A 197 12.35 21.90 -9.11
N PRO A 198 13.29 21.80 -10.08
CA PRO A 198 13.74 20.50 -10.57
C PRO A 198 14.45 19.63 -9.51
N THR A 199 14.91 20.25 -8.42
CA THR A 199 15.54 19.53 -7.30
C THR A 199 14.53 19.08 -6.24
N ALA A 200 13.23 19.39 -6.41
CA ALA A 200 12.21 19.10 -5.42
C ALA A 200 12.06 17.60 -5.18
N GLU A 201 12.25 17.18 -3.93
CA GLU A 201 11.96 15.83 -3.47
C GLU A 201 10.74 15.85 -2.54
N PHE A 202 9.74 15.06 -2.90
CA PHE A 202 8.51 14.89 -2.11
C PHE A 202 8.57 13.61 -1.30
N ASN A 203 8.18 13.70 -0.03
CA ASN A 203 8.14 12.58 0.88
C ASN A 203 6.69 12.15 1.12
N TYR A 204 6.45 10.85 1.02
CA TYR A 204 5.16 10.18 1.18
C TYR A 204 5.04 9.43 2.51
N ASP A 205 6.07 9.45 3.34
CA ASP A 205 6.06 8.88 4.69
C ASP A 205 5.45 9.88 5.67
N GLU A 206 4.18 9.67 6.01
CA GLU A 206 3.43 10.48 6.97
C GLU A 206 4.09 10.53 8.36
N ILE A 207 4.82 9.48 8.77
CA ILE A 207 5.49 9.42 10.08
C ILE A 207 6.59 10.48 10.16
N ALA A 208 7.25 10.79 9.04
CA ALA A 208 8.32 11.79 8.99
C ALA A 208 7.82 13.21 9.34
N PHE A 209 6.53 13.48 9.20
CA PHE A 209 5.91 14.79 9.44
C PHE A 209 5.28 14.94 10.82
N ILE A 210 5.35 13.88 11.65
CA ILE A 210 4.85 13.86 13.02
C ILE A 210 6.01 14.19 13.99
N PRO A 211 5.77 14.98 15.06
CA PRO A 211 6.83 15.31 16.01
C PRO A 211 7.42 14.06 16.68
N LYS A 212 8.74 13.93 16.58
CA LYS A 212 9.52 12.77 17.07
C LYS A 212 9.41 12.50 18.58
N LYS A 213 9.01 13.49 19.37
CA LYS A 213 8.90 13.39 20.85
C LYS A 213 7.61 12.71 21.33
N LEU A 214 6.72 12.34 20.42
CA LEU A 214 5.47 11.66 20.79
C LEU A 214 5.73 10.18 21.08
N GLN A 215 5.16 9.65 22.16
CA GLN A 215 5.27 8.24 22.54
C GLN A 215 4.83 7.29 21.41
N SER A 216 3.86 7.69 20.59
CA SER A 216 3.43 6.92 19.42
C SER A 216 4.52 6.83 18.35
N VAL A 217 5.30 7.89 18.14
CA VAL A 217 6.43 7.89 17.20
C VAL A 217 7.59 7.08 17.76
N GLU A 218 7.88 7.19 19.06
CA GLU A 218 8.89 6.35 19.73
C GLU A 218 8.54 4.86 19.58
N GLY A 219 7.28 4.48 19.77
CA GLY A 219 6.80 3.10 19.56
C GLY A 219 6.97 2.63 18.11
N MET A 220 6.63 3.47 17.13
CA MET A 220 6.84 3.15 15.71
C MET A 220 8.32 3.04 15.35
N GLN A 221 9.18 3.91 15.89
CA GLN A 221 10.63 3.87 15.67
C GLN A 221 11.26 2.64 16.31
N ALA A 222 10.84 2.26 17.52
CA ALA A 222 11.28 1.02 18.15
C ALA A 222 10.90 -0.19 17.29
N MET A 223 9.67 -0.21 16.75
CA MET A 223 9.22 -1.25 15.83
C MET A 223 10.05 -1.28 14.53
N GLN A 224 10.33 -0.13 13.91
CA GLN A 224 11.17 -0.03 12.70
C GLN A 224 12.64 -0.37 12.94
N SER A 225 13.13 -0.23 14.18
CA SER A 225 14.49 -0.61 14.56
C SER A 225 14.68 -2.12 14.63
N HIS A 226 13.62 -2.86 14.94
CA HIS A 226 13.63 -4.32 15.06
C HIS A 226 13.08 -5.05 13.83
N PHE A 227 12.15 -4.43 13.11
CA PHE A 227 11.52 -4.98 11.92
C PHE A 227 11.78 -4.04 10.73
N PRO A 228 12.36 -4.53 9.62
CA PRO A 228 12.50 -3.75 8.40
C PRO A 228 11.16 -3.13 7.98
N SER A 229 11.18 -1.91 7.46
CA SER A 229 9.96 -1.18 7.09
C SER A 229 9.07 -1.95 6.09
N THR A 230 9.68 -2.75 5.21
CA THR A 230 9.00 -3.60 4.25
C THR A 230 8.37 -4.86 4.86
N GLN A 231 8.73 -5.24 6.08
CA GLN A 231 8.05 -6.28 6.84
C GLN A 231 6.83 -5.74 7.58
N LEU A 232 6.88 -4.48 8.00
CA LEU A 232 5.76 -3.78 8.65
C LEU A 232 4.70 -3.35 7.62
N TYR A 233 5.14 -2.95 6.43
CA TYR A 233 4.30 -2.47 5.35
C TYR A 233 4.63 -3.18 4.02
N PRO A 234 4.43 -4.51 3.95
CA PRO A 234 4.75 -5.27 2.75
C PRO A 234 3.79 -4.95 1.61
N ASP A 235 4.25 -5.20 0.40
CA ASP A 235 3.38 -5.23 -0.77
C ASP A 235 2.70 -6.59 -0.83
N THR A 236 1.54 -6.67 -1.46
CA THR A 236 0.79 -7.91 -1.61
C THR A 236 0.31 -8.05 -3.04
N VAL A 237 0.61 -9.18 -3.67
CA VAL A 237 0.07 -9.55 -4.98
C VAL A 237 -1.13 -10.46 -4.76
N LEU A 238 -2.32 -10.01 -5.15
CA LEU A 238 -3.54 -10.80 -5.19
C LEU A 238 -3.72 -11.42 -6.57
N ILE A 239 -4.07 -12.71 -6.61
CA ILE A 239 -4.42 -13.42 -7.83
C ILE A 239 -5.79 -14.06 -7.62
N GLN A 240 -6.74 -13.74 -8.49
CA GLN A 240 -8.10 -14.24 -8.45
C GLN A 240 -8.40 -15.06 -9.71
N SER A 241 -8.81 -16.31 -9.50
CA SER A 241 -9.16 -17.28 -10.54
C SER A 241 -10.67 -17.58 -10.53
N THR A 242 -11.16 -18.23 -11.59
CA THR A 242 -12.55 -18.69 -11.71
C THR A 242 -12.84 -19.97 -10.91
N HIS A 243 -11.80 -20.77 -10.63
CA HIS A 243 -11.86 -22.06 -9.93
C HIS A 243 -11.00 -22.07 -8.66
N ASP A 244 -11.12 -23.15 -7.87
CA ASP A 244 -10.39 -23.32 -6.61
C ASP A 244 -8.91 -23.64 -6.85
N LEU A 245 -8.04 -22.78 -6.35
CA LEU A 245 -6.58 -22.84 -6.51
C LEU A 245 -5.89 -23.81 -5.54
N ARG A 246 -6.62 -24.42 -4.60
CA ARG A 246 -6.08 -25.32 -3.56
C ARG A 246 -5.83 -26.73 -4.09
N ASN A 247 -5.03 -26.83 -5.14
CA ASN A 247 -4.63 -28.09 -5.75
C ASN A 247 -3.13 -28.06 -6.11
N SER A 248 -2.52 -29.24 -6.25
CA SER A 248 -1.08 -29.37 -6.48
C SER A 248 -0.61 -28.65 -7.77
N SER A 249 -1.42 -28.62 -8.83
CA SER A 249 -1.06 -28.01 -10.11
C SER A 249 -1.07 -26.48 -10.06
N ASP A 250 -2.11 -25.87 -9.50
CA ASP A 250 -2.22 -24.41 -9.42
C ASP A 250 -1.23 -23.85 -8.39
N ILE A 251 -1.00 -24.54 -7.26
CA ILE A 251 0.03 -24.14 -6.30
C ILE A 251 1.42 -24.17 -6.96
N GLY A 252 1.70 -25.15 -7.82
CA GLY A 252 2.93 -25.21 -8.60
C GLY A 252 3.10 -24.04 -9.57
N LEU A 253 2.03 -23.68 -10.31
CA LEU A 253 2.00 -22.52 -11.20
C LEU A 253 2.19 -21.20 -10.43
N LEU A 254 1.53 -21.06 -9.29
CA LEU A 254 1.65 -19.90 -8.41
C LEU A 254 3.06 -19.79 -7.80
N ASP A 255 3.76 -20.91 -7.55
CA ASP A 255 5.17 -20.85 -7.14
C ASP A 255 6.09 -20.27 -8.23
N GLN A 256 5.77 -20.50 -9.52
CA GLN A 256 6.50 -19.86 -10.63
C GLN A 256 6.31 -18.34 -10.60
N VAL A 257 5.09 -17.87 -10.30
CA VAL A 257 4.83 -16.44 -10.09
C VAL A 257 5.68 -15.91 -8.93
N ALA A 258 5.67 -16.59 -7.78
CA ALA A 258 6.50 -16.21 -6.64
C ALA A 258 8.00 -16.23 -6.98
N GLN A 259 8.46 -17.15 -7.84
CA GLN A 259 9.84 -17.20 -8.33
C GLN A 259 10.19 -16.00 -9.19
N ARG A 260 9.37 -15.66 -10.18
CA ARG A 260 9.57 -14.49 -11.05
C ARG A 260 9.56 -13.19 -10.24
N VAL A 261 8.61 -13.03 -9.32
CA VAL A 261 8.53 -11.87 -8.43
C VAL A 261 9.77 -11.79 -7.53
N SER A 262 10.26 -12.91 -7.00
CA SER A 262 11.48 -12.93 -6.17
C SER A 262 12.77 -12.53 -6.90
N GLN A 263 12.78 -12.60 -8.23
CA GLN A 263 13.92 -12.21 -9.07
C GLN A 263 13.90 -10.71 -9.44
N MET A 264 12.83 -9.99 -9.13
CA MET A 264 12.74 -8.57 -9.42
C MET A 264 13.78 -7.78 -8.63
N PRO A 265 14.30 -6.66 -9.19
CA PRO A 265 15.13 -5.74 -8.44
C PRO A 265 14.36 -5.20 -7.22
N ASP A 266 15.08 -4.95 -6.13
CA ASP A 266 14.53 -4.44 -4.88
C ASP A 266 13.56 -5.39 -4.14
N VAL A 267 13.39 -6.65 -4.58
CA VAL A 267 12.67 -7.69 -3.81
C VAL A 267 13.67 -8.49 -2.96
N THR A 268 13.37 -8.63 -1.66
CA THR A 268 14.17 -9.42 -0.70
C THR A 268 13.59 -10.81 -0.54
N ALA A 269 12.28 -10.90 -0.37
CA ALA A 269 11.58 -12.13 -0.06
C ALA A 269 10.14 -12.08 -0.58
N VAL A 270 9.63 -13.24 -1.01
CA VAL A 270 8.21 -13.44 -1.31
C VAL A 270 7.69 -14.49 -0.36
N GLN A 271 6.86 -14.08 0.58
CA GLN A 271 6.22 -14.95 1.54
C GLN A 271 4.91 -15.49 0.94
N TRP A 272 4.86 -16.81 0.80
CA TRP A 272 3.78 -17.55 0.14
C TRP A 272 3.66 -18.97 0.73
N LEU A 273 2.60 -19.74 0.41
CA LEU A 273 2.38 -21.14 0.86
C LEU A 273 3.64 -22.02 0.75
N THR A 274 4.37 -21.86 -0.34
CA THR A 274 5.57 -22.65 -0.67
C THR A 274 6.85 -22.09 -0.05
N ARG A 275 6.78 -20.85 0.47
CA ARG A 275 7.89 -20.06 1.00
C ARG A 275 7.44 -19.31 2.26
N PRO A 276 7.08 -20.01 3.35
CA PRO A 276 6.45 -19.37 4.50
C PRO A 276 7.34 -18.34 5.21
N THR A 277 8.66 -18.46 5.07
CA THR A 277 9.67 -17.54 5.59
C THR A 277 10.32 -16.68 4.48
N GLY A 278 9.82 -16.74 3.25
CA GLY A 278 10.41 -16.06 2.09
C GLY A 278 11.40 -16.90 1.28
N VAL A 279 11.81 -18.06 1.80
CA VAL A 279 12.71 -19.01 1.14
C VAL A 279 11.91 -20.27 0.77
N PRO A 280 12.11 -20.86 -0.44
CA PRO A 280 11.42 -22.09 -0.81
C PRO A 280 11.74 -23.25 0.13
N LEU A 281 10.69 -23.99 0.48
CA LEU A 281 10.84 -25.22 1.27
C LEU A 281 11.58 -26.28 0.45
N THR A 282 12.68 -26.78 0.98
CA THR A 282 13.48 -27.83 0.31
C THR A 282 12.68 -29.12 0.08
N GLN A 283 11.74 -29.40 0.99
CA GLN A 283 10.91 -30.61 1.02
C GLN A 283 9.81 -30.62 -0.05
N THR A 284 9.50 -29.47 -0.64
CA THR A 284 8.52 -29.31 -1.73
C THR A 284 9.20 -29.20 -3.09
N SER A 285 10.50 -29.51 -3.17
CA SER A 285 11.18 -29.67 -4.45
C SER A 285 10.86 -31.04 -5.04
N LEU A 286 10.74 -31.11 -6.38
CA LEU A 286 10.56 -32.36 -7.09
C LEU A 286 11.70 -33.35 -6.79
N GLY A 287 12.93 -32.84 -6.69
CA GLY A 287 14.11 -33.63 -6.34
C GLY A 287 14.00 -34.27 -4.95
N TYR A 288 13.48 -33.55 -3.95
CA TYR A 288 13.24 -34.11 -2.63
C TYR A 288 12.13 -35.15 -2.65
N GLY A 289 11.02 -34.90 -3.37
CA GLY A 289 9.93 -35.88 -3.49
C GLY A 289 10.37 -37.21 -4.10
N ILE A 290 11.16 -37.15 -5.19
CA ILE A 290 11.75 -38.33 -5.84
C ILE A 290 12.78 -39.00 -4.92
N GLY A 291 13.64 -38.22 -4.27
CA GLY A 291 14.64 -38.73 -3.33
C GLY A 291 14.01 -39.43 -2.13
N TYR A 292 12.95 -38.85 -1.56
CA TYR A 292 12.20 -39.42 -0.43
C TYR A 292 11.49 -40.72 -0.83
N ALA A 293 10.81 -40.73 -1.99
CA ALA A 293 10.20 -41.95 -2.51
C ALA A 293 11.25 -43.05 -2.75
N GLY A 294 12.40 -42.70 -3.33
CA GLY A 294 13.53 -43.61 -3.52
C GLY A 294 14.08 -44.16 -2.20
N ALA A 295 14.25 -43.31 -1.20
CA ALA A 295 14.70 -43.72 0.14
C ALA A 295 13.71 -44.69 0.82
N MET A 296 12.41 -44.39 0.75
CA MET A 296 11.35 -45.26 1.28
C MET A 296 11.29 -46.62 0.57
N LEU A 297 11.44 -46.64 -0.75
CA LEU A 297 11.50 -47.88 -1.52
C LEU A 297 12.76 -48.69 -1.16
N SER A 298 13.91 -48.05 -1.05
CA SER A 298 15.16 -48.71 -0.66
C SER A 298 15.11 -49.29 0.77
N GLN A 299 14.54 -48.55 1.72
CA GLN A 299 14.39 -49.02 3.11
C GLN A 299 13.46 -50.23 3.18
N ASN A 300 12.34 -50.19 2.46
CA ASN A 300 11.39 -51.29 2.40
C ASN A 300 11.97 -52.52 1.70
N ALA A 301 12.76 -52.32 0.63
CA ALA A 301 13.47 -53.40 -0.04
C ALA A 301 14.46 -54.11 0.91
N ALA A 302 15.21 -53.37 1.72
CA ALA A 302 16.12 -53.94 2.71
C ALA A 302 15.38 -54.77 3.77
N LEU A 303 14.24 -54.27 4.26
CA LEU A 303 13.42 -54.97 5.25
C LEU A 303 12.84 -56.28 4.68
N ILE A 304 12.39 -56.29 3.42
CA ILE A 304 11.92 -57.51 2.75
C ILE A 304 13.06 -58.53 2.62
N LYS A 305 14.25 -58.08 2.20
CA LYS A 305 15.44 -58.93 2.05
C LYS A 305 15.79 -59.66 3.34
N ASP A 306 15.84 -58.95 4.46
CA ASP A 306 16.16 -59.52 5.77
C ASP A 306 15.09 -60.53 6.24
N ARG A 307 13.80 -60.22 6.01
CA ARG A 307 12.70 -61.12 6.41
C ARG A 307 12.62 -62.38 5.56
N VAL A 308 12.99 -62.34 4.28
CA VAL A 308 13.05 -63.57 3.47
C VAL A 308 14.29 -64.39 3.77
N ALA A 309 15.44 -63.78 4.10
CA ALA A 309 16.61 -64.53 4.58
C ALA A 309 16.25 -65.36 5.84
N GLN A 310 15.43 -64.82 6.74
CA GLN A 310 14.90 -65.57 7.89
C GLN A 310 14.01 -66.76 7.47
N LEU A 311 13.17 -66.60 6.43
CA LEU A 311 12.36 -67.70 5.88
C LEU A 311 13.22 -68.83 5.28
N HIS A 312 14.37 -68.51 4.68
CA HIS A 312 15.29 -69.53 4.15
C HIS A 312 15.82 -70.45 5.25
N THR A 313 16.43 -69.86 6.31
CA THR A 313 16.88 -70.62 7.48
C THR A 313 15.77 -71.44 8.12
N LEU A 314 14.53 -70.95 8.03
CA LEU A 314 13.36 -71.61 8.59
C LEU A 314 12.93 -72.85 7.77
N THR A 315 12.92 -72.74 6.45
CA THR A 315 12.67 -73.88 5.55
C THR A 315 13.75 -74.96 5.72
N ASP A 316 15.01 -74.55 5.86
CA ASP A 316 16.12 -75.49 6.05
C ASP A 316 16.01 -76.23 7.40
N ASN A 317 15.68 -75.51 8.49
CA ASN A 317 15.42 -76.12 9.80
C ASN A 317 14.21 -77.06 9.79
N LEU A 318 13.15 -76.73 9.03
CA LEU A 318 11.98 -77.59 8.89
C LEU A 318 12.26 -78.88 8.14
N ASN A 319 13.05 -78.82 7.07
CA ASN A 319 13.47 -80.01 6.34
C ASN A 319 14.29 -80.94 7.26
N ALA A 320 15.20 -80.38 8.07
CA ALA A 320 15.94 -81.15 9.07
C ALA A 320 15.01 -81.80 10.13
N ILE A 321 13.93 -81.13 10.54
CA ILE A 321 12.91 -81.69 11.44
C ILE A 321 12.15 -82.84 10.78
N ILE A 322 11.74 -82.69 9.52
CA ILE A 322 11.08 -83.74 8.73
C ILE A 322 11.97 -84.98 8.65
N ASP A 323 13.26 -84.80 8.32
CA ASP A 323 14.24 -85.89 8.27
C ASP A 323 14.37 -86.62 9.63
N THR A 324 14.31 -85.86 10.73
CA THR A 324 14.38 -86.40 12.09
C THR A 324 13.11 -87.20 12.45
N ILE A 325 11.94 -86.72 12.04
CA ILE A 325 10.64 -87.40 12.23
C ILE A 325 10.58 -88.68 11.40
N ASP A 326 11.02 -88.65 10.14
CA ASP A 326 11.08 -89.82 9.26
C ASP A 326 12.04 -90.89 9.82
N GLY A 327 13.18 -90.46 10.38
CA GLY A 327 14.10 -91.35 11.09
C GLY A 327 13.49 -91.98 12.36
N LEU A 328 12.65 -91.26 13.09
CA LEU A 328 11.89 -91.78 14.24
C LEU A 328 10.80 -92.75 13.80
N GLN A 329 10.08 -92.44 12.72
CA GLN A 329 9.03 -93.29 12.17
C GLN A 329 9.60 -94.62 11.67
N GLY A 330 10.74 -94.61 10.96
CA GLY A 330 11.42 -95.83 10.54
C GLY A 330 11.87 -96.71 11.71
N LYS A 331 12.29 -96.10 12.83
CA LYS A 331 12.62 -96.82 14.08
C LYS A 331 11.39 -97.37 14.80
N LEU A 332 10.27 -96.64 14.81
CA LEU A 332 9.00 -97.07 15.41
C LEU A 332 8.31 -98.16 14.59
N ASP A 333 8.44 -98.15 13.26
CA ASP A 333 7.96 -99.20 12.38
C ASP A 333 8.78 -100.49 12.53
N ALA A 334 10.09 -100.37 12.80
CA ALA A 334 10.94 -101.50 13.13
C ALA A 334 10.68 -102.08 14.54
N ALA A 335 10.20 -101.26 15.49
CA ALA A 335 9.96 -101.64 16.89
C ALA A 335 8.59 -102.30 17.15
N GLY A 336 7.94 -102.84 16.10
CA GLY A 336 6.54 -103.28 16.11
C GLY A 336 6.08 -104.04 17.37
N ARG A 337 5.36 -103.34 18.27
CA ARG A 337 4.25 -103.83 19.10
C ARG A 337 3.57 -102.66 19.85
N GLN A 338 2.28 -102.49 19.58
CA GLN A 338 1.23 -101.97 20.48
C GLN A 338 1.37 -100.53 21.04
N THR A 339 1.30 -99.52 20.17
CA THR A 339 0.73 -98.20 20.50
C THR A 339 0.09 -97.56 19.26
N GLY A 340 -1.12 -97.99 18.91
CA GLY A 340 -1.84 -97.49 17.72
C GLY A 340 -2.05 -95.96 17.71
N GLY A 341 -2.12 -95.34 18.89
CA GLY A 341 -2.23 -93.88 19.02
C GLY A 341 -0.94 -93.11 18.70
N LEU A 342 0.24 -93.70 18.91
CA LEU A 342 1.53 -93.02 18.67
C LEU A 342 1.88 -93.02 17.18
N LYS A 343 1.61 -94.13 16.49
CA LYS A 343 1.80 -94.25 15.03
C LYS A 343 0.85 -93.34 14.26
N SER A 344 -0.43 -93.25 14.67
CA SER A 344 -1.39 -92.32 14.05
C SER A 344 -1.01 -90.87 14.29
N SER A 345 -0.58 -90.52 15.51
CA SER A 345 -0.11 -89.17 15.84
C SER A 345 1.17 -88.80 15.08
N SER A 346 2.13 -89.73 14.96
CA SER A 346 3.35 -89.53 14.16
C SER A 346 3.04 -89.33 12.67
N SER A 347 2.17 -90.15 12.09
CA SER A 347 1.74 -90.01 10.69
C SER A 347 0.99 -88.69 10.43
N GLN A 348 0.14 -88.28 11.38
CA GLN A 348 -0.52 -86.97 11.33
C GLN A 348 0.47 -85.82 11.46
N LEU A 349 1.51 -85.95 12.29
CA LEU A 349 2.60 -84.98 12.37
C LEU A 349 3.35 -84.88 11.04
N THR A 350 3.78 -85.99 10.43
CA THR A 350 4.47 -85.99 9.12
C THR A 350 3.60 -85.36 8.03
N THR A 351 2.30 -85.69 8.00
CA THR A 351 1.35 -85.12 7.03
C THR A 351 1.20 -83.61 7.19
N ASN A 352 1.05 -83.12 8.43
CA ASN A 352 0.91 -81.70 8.70
C ASN A 352 2.21 -80.93 8.52
N PHE A 353 3.37 -81.52 8.82
CA PHE A 353 4.69 -80.94 8.52
C PHE A 353 4.94 -80.86 7.01
N ASN A 354 4.59 -81.87 6.23
CA ASN A 354 4.68 -81.83 4.76
C ASN A 354 3.73 -80.78 4.16
N LYS A 355 2.54 -80.64 4.73
CA LYS A 355 1.61 -79.58 4.36
C LYS A 355 2.17 -78.20 4.69
N LEU A 356 2.77 -78.03 5.87
CA LEU A 356 3.45 -76.79 6.28
C LEU A 356 4.63 -76.47 5.34
N ASN A 357 5.46 -77.46 5.02
CA ASN A 357 6.62 -77.31 4.15
C ASN A 357 6.22 -76.88 2.73
N SER A 358 5.18 -77.50 2.16
CA SER A 358 4.66 -77.11 0.84
C SER A 358 4.09 -75.69 0.83
N GLN A 359 3.41 -75.27 1.91
CA GLN A 359 2.92 -73.90 2.06
C GLN A 359 4.05 -72.87 2.19
N LEU A 360 5.11 -73.19 2.93
CA LEU A 360 6.31 -72.34 3.04
C LEU A 360 7.08 -72.24 1.73
N HIS A 361 7.21 -73.34 1.00
CA HIS A 361 7.81 -73.32 -0.34
C HIS A 361 6.98 -72.49 -1.33
N ALA A 362 5.65 -72.58 -1.27
CA ALA A 362 4.77 -71.72 -2.08
C ALA A 362 4.96 -70.24 -1.73
N LEU A 363 5.00 -69.90 -0.45
CA LEU A 363 5.26 -68.53 0.02
C LEU A 363 6.63 -68.00 -0.44
N ARG A 364 7.69 -68.81 -0.29
CA ARG A 364 9.03 -68.48 -0.76
C ARG A 364 9.06 -68.25 -2.28
N LYS A 365 8.42 -69.13 -3.06
CA LYS A 365 8.38 -69.01 -4.53
C LYS A 365 7.64 -67.74 -4.98
N LEU A 366 6.65 -67.28 -4.22
CA LEU A 366 5.96 -66.01 -4.47
C LEU A 366 6.83 -64.78 -4.14
N LEU A 367 7.68 -64.89 -3.12
CA LEU A 367 8.56 -63.79 -2.66
C LEU A 367 9.89 -63.73 -3.43
N GLN A 368 10.36 -64.85 -3.99
CA GLN A 368 11.63 -64.94 -4.72
C GLN A 368 11.78 -63.90 -5.85
N PRO A 369 10.79 -63.65 -6.72
CA PRO A 369 10.92 -62.67 -7.80
C PRO A 369 11.07 -61.23 -7.30
N ALA A 370 10.46 -60.90 -6.15
CA ALA A 370 10.60 -59.59 -5.52
C ALA A 370 12.00 -59.37 -4.92
N ILE A 371 12.70 -60.45 -4.57
CA ILE A 371 14.07 -60.43 -4.07
C ILE A 371 15.05 -60.31 -5.22
N ASP A 372 14.87 -61.09 -6.28
CA ASP A 372 15.79 -61.08 -7.42
C ASP A 372 15.82 -59.70 -8.11
N THR A 373 14.67 -59.00 -8.10
CA THR A 373 14.53 -57.63 -8.61
C THR A 373 15.00 -56.53 -7.64
N THR A 374 15.09 -56.78 -6.33
CA THR A 374 15.59 -55.81 -5.32
C THR A 374 17.03 -56.05 -4.89
N ALA A 375 17.57 -57.25 -5.12
CA ALA A 375 18.96 -57.61 -4.85
C ALA A 375 19.91 -57.20 -5.98
N ALA A 376 19.41 -57.07 -7.22
CA ALA A 376 20.11 -56.34 -8.26
C ALA A 376 20.11 -54.86 -7.88
N ASN A 377 21.28 -54.27 -7.69
CA ASN A 377 21.51 -52.88 -7.29
C ASN A 377 21.03 -51.84 -8.34
N ASP A 378 20.09 -52.19 -9.22
CA ASP A 378 19.71 -51.46 -10.42
C ASP A 378 18.24 -51.03 -10.44
N LEU A 379 17.80 -50.42 -9.33
CA LEU A 379 16.54 -49.65 -9.32
C LEU A 379 16.55 -48.54 -10.38
N LYS A 380 17.75 -48.12 -10.82
CA LYS A 380 17.98 -47.13 -11.87
C LYS A 380 17.61 -47.65 -13.27
N GLN A 381 17.76 -48.95 -13.51
CA GLN A 381 17.40 -49.63 -14.75
C GLN A 381 15.90 -49.99 -14.78
N CYS A 382 15.31 -50.21 -13.61
CA CYS A 382 13.89 -50.54 -13.43
C CYS A 382 12.93 -49.40 -13.82
N LEU A 383 13.35 -48.14 -13.73
CA LEU A 383 12.51 -46.99 -14.07
C LEU A 383 12.32 -46.76 -15.59
N GLY A 384 13.01 -47.53 -16.44
CA GLY A 384 12.96 -47.37 -17.90
C GLY A 384 12.36 -48.55 -18.68
N ASP A 385 12.12 -49.70 -18.05
CA ASP A 385 11.89 -50.96 -18.77
C ASP A 385 10.53 -51.63 -18.47
N GLN A 386 9.99 -52.34 -19.48
CA GLN A 386 8.67 -52.99 -19.43
C GLN A 386 8.59 -54.11 -18.36
N GLU A 387 9.74 -54.54 -17.84
CA GLU A 387 9.92 -55.51 -16.77
C GLU A 387 9.48 -55.00 -15.38
N CYS A 388 9.51 -53.69 -15.12
CA CYS A 388 9.06 -53.12 -13.84
C CYS A 388 7.53 -53.20 -13.66
N LEU A 389 6.78 -53.29 -14.76
CA LEU A 389 5.35 -53.66 -14.73
C LEU A 389 5.16 -55.09 -14.21
N GLY A 390 6.16 -55.95 -14.42
CA GLY A 390 6.31 -57.25 -13.80
C GLY A 390 6.58 -57.17 -12.29
N ALA A 391 7.39 -56.21 -11.83
CA ALA A 391 7.62 -55.97 -10.40
C ALA A 391 6.36 -55.46 -9.67
N ALA A 392 5.54 -54.62 -10.32
CA ALA A 392 4.23 -54.23 -9.80
C ALA A 392 3.24 -55.41 -9.76
N LYS A 393 3.27 -56.31 -10.75
CA LYS A 393 2.54 -57.59 -10.70
C LYS A 393 3.07 -58.52 -9.60
N ALA A 394 4.38 -58.55 -9.37
CA ALA A 394 5.01 -59.33 -8.30
C ALA A 394 4.64 -58.79 -6.92
N ALA A 395 4.60 -57.47 -6.73
CA ALA A 395 4.09 -56.82 -5.52
C ALA A 395 2.61 -57.17 -5.28
N ARG A 396 1.78 -57.19 -6.35
CA ARG A 396 0.38 -57.64 -6.27
C ARG A 396 0.27 -59.13 -5.91
N GLY A 397 1.17 -59.96 -6.41
CA GLY A 397 1.29 -61.38 -6.06
C GLY A 397 1.75 -61.60 -4.60
N ALA A 398 2.64 -60.75 -4.09
CA ALA A 398 3.07 -60.76 -2.70
C ALA A 398 1.92 -60.36 -1.74
N ILE A 399 1.08 -59.39 -2.14
CA ILE A 399 -0.15 -59.02 -1.41
C ILE A 399 -1.17 -60.17 -1.43
N ALA A 400 -1.29 -60.92 -2.52
CA ALA A 400 -2.13 -62.12 -2.55
C ALA A 400 -1.59 -63.26 -1.66
N GLY A 401 -0.26 -63.28 -1.40
CA GLY A 401 0.40 -64.20 -0.47
C GLY A 401 -0.06 -64.07 0.98
N PHE A 402 -0.72 -62.96 1.37
CA PHE A 402 -1.28 -62.79 2.71
C PHE A 402 -2.31 -63.86 3.09
N ALA A 403 -3.11 -64.30 2.12
CA ALA A 403 -4.08 -65.38 2.34
C ALA A 403 -3.37 -66.69 2.75
N THR A 404 -2.15 -66.92 2.26
CA THR A 404 -1.35 -68.12 2.60
C THR A 404 -0.66 -68.00 3.95
N ALA A 405 -0.31 -66.79 4.41
CA ALA A 405 0.29 -66.56 5.73
C ALA A 405 -0.69 -66.82 6.90
N ASP A 406 -1.96 -66.43 6.75
CA ASP A 406 -3.01 -66.78 7.73
C ASP A 406 -3.23 -68.30 7.80
N GLN A 407 -3.21 -68.96 6.64
CA GLN A 407 -3.34 -70.41 6.56
C GLN A 407 -2.14 -71.14 7.20
N LEU A 408 -0.93 -70.60 7.05
CA LEU A 408 0.29 -71.10 7.68
C LEU A 408 0.23 -70.97 9.21
N SER A 409 -0.27 -69.84 9.72
CA SER A 409 -0.48 -69.61 11.16
C SER A 409 -1.47 -70.63 11.76
N LYS A 410 -2.56 -70.93 11.04
CA LYS A 410 -3.53 -71.96 11.44
C LYS A 410 -2.91 -73.36 11.47
N SER A 411 -2.11 -73.71 10.46
CA SER A 411 -1.40 -75.00 10.42
C SER A 411 -0.34 -75.14 11.52
N LEU A 412 0.37 -74.07 11.87
CA LEU A 412 1.31 -74.06 13.00
C LEU A 412 0.62 -74.25 14.35
N LYS A 413 -0.55 -73.63 14.57
CA LYS A 413 -1.34 -73.84 15.80
C LYS A 413 -1.82 -75.29 15.93
N GLN A 414 -2.26 -75.91 14.83
CA GLN A 414 -2.64 -77.32 14.80
C GLN A 414 -1.45 -78.23 15.11
N LEU A 415 -0.29 -78.00 14.49
CA LEU A 415 0.94 -78.73 14.77
C LEU A 415 1.39 -78.58 16.22
N GLN A 416 1.34 -77.37 16.78
CA GLN A 416 1.68 -77.10 18.17
C GLN A 416 0.79 -77.90 19.13
N SER A 417 -0.53 -77.93 18.90
CA SER A 417 -1.44 -78.73 19.72
C SER A 417 -1.17 -80.24 19.64
N LEU A 418 -0.81 -80.73 18.45
CA LEU A 418 -0.49 -82.15 18.23
C LEU A 418 0.83 -82.54 18.91
N VAL A 419 1.89 -81.73 18.78
CA VAL A 419 3.17 -81.98 19.44
C VAL A 419 3.03 -81.96 20.97
N SER A 420 2.24 -81.04 21.53
CA SER A 420 1.94 -81.03 22.97
C SER A 420 1.21 -82.31 23.42
N SER A 421 0.24 -82.79 22.63
CA SER A 421 -0.50 -84.02 22.93
C SER A 421 0.36 -85.29 22.86
N VAL A 422 1.37 -85.32 21.99
CA VAL A 422 2.37 -86.41 21.92
C VAL A 422 3.34 -86.34 23.09
N GLY A 423 3.69 -85.13 23.55
CA GLY A 423 4.54 -84.90 24.72
C GLY A 423 3.93 -85.38 26.03
N GLU A 424 2.62 -85.25 26.20
CA GLU A 424 1.90 -85.79 27.36
C GLU A 424 1.82 -87.33 27.35
N GLY A 425 1.90 -87.97 26.17
CA GLY A 425 1.81 -89.42 26.01
C GLY A 425 3.12 -90.21 26.15
N ILE A 426 4.28 -89.55 26.15
CA ILE A 426 5.60 -90.20 26.17
C ILE A 426 6.39 -89.75 27.41
N ALA A 427 6.25 -90.48 28.53
CA ALA A 427 6.90 -90.13 29.79
C ALA A 427 8.38 -90.57 29.92
N SER A 428 9.05 -91.07 28.87
CA SER A 428 10.48 -91.43 28.95
C SER A 428 11.24 -91.42 27.62
N SER A 429 11.57 -90.24 27.10
CA SER A 429 12.83 -89.99 26.35
C SER A 429 13.05 -88.48 26.18
N SER A 430 14.02 -87.93 26.90
CA SER A 430 14.08 -86.53 27.33
C SER A 430 15.05 -85.63 26.54
N ALA A 431 15.00 -85.60 25.20
CA ALA A 431 15.80 -84.61 24.46
C ALA A 431 15.12 -83.99 23.25
N SER A 432 14.26 -84.72 22.54
CA SER A 432 13.76 -84.27 21.23
C SER A 432 12.51 -83.40 21.28
N ILE A 433 11.66 -83.56 22.30
CA ILE A 433 10.40 -82.81 22.43
C ILE A 433 10.61 -81.32 22.75
N PRO A 434 11.52 -80.93 23.67
CA PRO A 434 11.86 -79.51 23.89
C PRO A 434 12.44 -78.83 22.64
N VAL A 435 13.21 -79.57 21.82
CA VAL A 435 13.79 -79.06 20.57
C VAL A 435 12.69 -78.84 19.51
N LEU A 436 11.74 -79.77 19.39
CA LEU A 436 10.58 -79.65 18.50
C LEU A 436 9.65 -78.51 18.89
N THR A 437 9.34 -78.36 20.19
CA THR A 437 8.51 -77.25 20.69
C THR A 437 9.22 -75.90 20.59
N GLY A 438 10.52 -75.84 20.86
CA GLY A 438 11.34 -74.65 20.66
C GLY A 438 11.38 -74.21 19.19
N SER A 439 11.58 -75.16 18.27
CA SER A 439 11.59 -74.90 16.83
C SER A 439 10.21 -74.46 16.31
N LEU A 440 9.12 -75.07 16.81
CA LEU A 440 7.75 -74.67 16.50
C LEU A 440 7.38 -73.28 17.07
N SER A 441 7.89 -72.93 18.25
CA SER A 441 7.76 -71.58 18.78
C SER A 441 8.49 -70.58 17.88
N GLN A 442 9.73 -70.87 17.51
CA GLN A 442 10.52 -70.03 16.61
C GLN A 442 9.86 -69.85 15.24
N LEU A 443 9.26 -70.92 14.70
CA LEU A 443 8.42 -70.89 13.49
C LEU A 443 7.22 -69.96 13.62
N ARG A 444 6.45 -70.12 14.70
CA ARG A 444 5.30 -69.26 14.99
C ARG A 444 5.71 -67.80 15.13
N ASP A 445 6.79 -67.53 15.85
CA ASP A 445 7.26 -66.18 16.12
C ASP A 445 7.82 -65.52 14.85
N THR A 446 8.47 -66.30 13.97
CA THR A 446 8.94 -65.81 12.65
C THR A 446 7.77 -65.51 11.71
N VAL A 447 6.73 -66.36 11.67
CA VAL A 447 5.52 -66.12 10.88
C VAL A 447 4.74 -64.91 11.40
N ALA A 448 4.66 -64.74 12.72
CA ALA A 448 4.09 -63.56 13.33
C ALA A 448 4.89 -62.29 12.97
N ALA A 449 6.23 -62.37 12.97
CA ALA A 449 7.10 -61.26 12.58
C ALA A 449 6.97 -60.90 11.09
N VAL A 450 6.84 -61.87 10.20
CA VAL A 450 6.57 -61.63 8.76
C VAL A 450 5.21 -60.97 8.57
N ASN A 451 4.17 -61.45 9.27
CA ASN A 451 2.83 -60.87 9.18
C ASN A 451 2.80 -59.42 9.69
N ALA A 452 3.47 -59.15 10.82
CA ALA A 452 3.61 -57.81 11.39
C ALA A 452 4.44 -56.85 10.51
N ALA A 453 5.32 -57.38 9.65
CA ALA A 453 6.17 -56.58 8.76
C ALA A 453 5.44 -56.08 7.51
N VAL A 454 4.34 -56.71 7.09
CA VAL A 454 3.72 -56.38 5.79
C VAL A 454 2.61 -55.34 5.89
N GLU A 455 1.88 -55.28 7.00
CA GLU A 455 0.88 -54.23 7.20
C GLU A 455 1.49 -52.81 7.07
N PRO A 456 2.65 -52.50 7.69
CA PRO A 456 3.36 -51.24 7.45
C PRO A 456 3.85 -51.09 6.01
N LEU A 457 4.29 -52.18 5.36
CA LEU A 457 4.81 -52.17 4.00
C LEU A 457 3.73 -51.78 2.97
N VAL A 458 2.53 -52.36 3.07
CA VAL A 458 1.40 -52.05 2.18
C VAL A 458 0.97 -50.60 2.34
N ALA A 459 0.89 -50.12 3.58
CA ALA A 459 0.57 -48.72 3.86
C ALA A 459 1.62 -47.76 3.27
N GLN A 460 2.92 -48.08 3.42
CA GLN A 460 4.01 -47.25 2.90
C GLN A 460 4.09 -47.24 1.37
N LEU A 461 3.89 -48.38 0.70
CA LEU A 461 3.84 -48.45 -0.76
C LEU A 461 2.65 -47.68 -1.33
N GLY A 462 1.52 -47.68 -0.63
CA GLY A 462 0.35 -46.85 -0.99
C GLY A 462 0.68 -45.35 -0.99
N ILE A 463 1.45 -44.88 0.00
CA ILE A 463 1.90 -43.47 0.08
C ILE A 463 2.84 -43.13 -1.09
N VAL A 464 3.80 -43.99 -1.41
CA VAL A 464 4.74 -43.76 -2.53
C VAL A 464 4.00 -43.76 -3.88
N ALA A 465 3.06 -44.68 -4.08
CA ALA A 465 2.25 -44.74 -5.29
C ALA A 465 1.38 -43.49 -5.46
N TYR A 466 0.75 -43.03 -4.39
CA TYR A 466 -0.01 -41.78 -4.39
C TYR A 466 0.87 -40.58 -4.72
N LEU A 467 2.03 -40.47 -4.07
CA LEU A 467 3.01 -39.40 -4.30
C LEU A 467 3.46 -39.35 -5.77
N MET A 468 3.82 -40.49 -6.36
CA MET A 468 4.25 -40.57 -7.77
C MET A 468 3.13 -40.20 -8.74
N GLN A 469 1.89 -40.63 -8.45
CA GLN A 469 0.74 -40.26 -9.26
C GLN A 469 0.43 -38.76 -9.18
N ASP A 470 0.53 -38.17 -8.00
CA ASP A 470 0.27 -36.74 -7.79
C ASP A 470 1.37 -35.86 -8.42
N ILE A 471 2.64 -36.26 -8.29
CA ILE A 471 3.78 -35.64 -9.00
C ILE A 471 3.57 -35.68 -10.52
N GLY A 472 3.13 -36.83 -11.05
CA GLY A 472 2.86 -36.99 -12.48
C GLY A 472 1.75 -36.05 -12.97
N LYS A 473 0.69 -35.87 -12.18
CA LYS A 473 -0.40 -34.93 -12.48
C LYS A 473 0.06 -33.47 -12.42
N SER A 474 0.88 -33.11 -11.43
CA SER A 474 1.35 -31.72 -11.26
C SER A 474 2.41 -31.32 -12.30
N SER A 475 3.21 -32.28 -12.79
CA SER A 475 4.30 -32.01 -13.74
C SER A 475 3.87 -32.06 -15.21
N ALA A 476 2.64 -32.49 -15.50
CA ALA A 476 2.10 -32.57 -16.85
C ALA A 476 1.85 -31.15 -17.41
N GLY A 477 2.85 -30.60 -18.11
CA GLY A 477 2.70 -29.42 -18.99
C GLY A 477 3.45 -28.15 -18.59
N ASN A 478 4.06 -28.06 -17.40
CA ASN A 478 4.43 -26.74 -16.84
C ASN A 478 5.90 -26.50 -16.47
N GLY A 479 6.83 -27.43 -16.71
CA GLY A 479 8.28 -27.17 -16.57
C GLY A 479 8.78 -26.75 -15.18
N SER A 480 7.92 -26.66 -14.15
CA SER A 480 8.33 -26.33 -12.78
C SER A 480 8.86 -27.55 -12.04
N PHE A 481 10.05 -27.40 -11.46
CA PHE A 481 10.70 -28.38 -10.57
C PHE A 481 10.13 -28.36 -9.14
N PHE A 482 8.96 -27.76 -8.93
CA PHE A 482 8.33 -27.56 -7.64
C PHE A 482 7.06 -28.41 -7.51
N TYR A 483 6.87 -29.06 -6.36
CA TYR A 483 5.76 -29.95 -6.06
C TYR A 483 5.22 -29.70 -4.65
N PHE A 484 3.95 -29.35 -4.53
CA PHE A 484 3.26 -29.24 -3.25
C PHE A 484 2.20 -30.34 -3.12
N PRO A 485 2.37 -31.30 -2.19
CA PRO A 485 1.37 -32.35 -1.99
C PRO A 485 0.04 -31.77 -1.50
N ALA A 486 -1.06 -31.99 -2.24
CA ALA A 486 -2.39 -31.53 -1.83
C ALA A 486 -2.83 -32.07 -0.46
N ALA A 487 -2.34 -33.25 -0.04
CA ALA A 487 -2.62 -33.81 1.28
C ALA A 487 -2.19 -32.89 2.44
N LEU A 488 -1.16 -32.06 2.25
CA LEU A 488 -0.69 -31.12 3.27
C LEU A 488 -1.67 -29.97 3.54
N LEU A 489 -2.59 -29.69 2.61
CA LEU A 489 -3.62 -28.66 2.80
C LEU A 489 -4.59 -29.01 3.93
N GLY A 490 -4.75 -30.31 4.23
CA GLY A 490 -5.58 -30.81 5.32
C GLY A 490 -4.87 -30.88 6.68
N ASP A 491 -3.54 -30.71 6.74
CA ASP A 491 -2.78 -30.84 7.99
C ASP A 491 -3.16 -29.70 8.96
N PRO A 492 -3.57 -29.99 10.21
CA PRO A 492 -3.98 -28.98 11.18
C PRO A 492 -2.89 -27.94 11.49
N ARG A 493 -1.61 -28.25 11.24
CA ARG A 493 -0.48 -27.33 11.41
C ARG A 493 -0.34 -26.34 10.24
N ILE A 494 -0.74 -26.73 9.04
CA ILE A 494 -0.62 -25.93 7.80
C ILE A 494 -1.91 -25.16 7.51
N LYS A 495 -3.06 -25.71 7.92
CA LYS A 495 -4.38 -25.13 7.73
C LYS A 495 -4.50 -23.65 8.14
N PRO A 496 -3.92 -23.19 9.28
CA PRO A 496 -3.92 -21.76 9.63
C PRO A 496 -3.22 -20.90 8.57
N TYR A 497 -2.10 -21.37 8.02
CA TYR A 497 -1.36 -20.65 6.99
C TYR A 497 -2.12 -20.62 5.66
N VAL A 498 -2.74 -21.74 5.27
CA VAL A 498 -3.61 -21.81 4.08
C VAL A 498 -4.77 -20.84 4.19
N ASN A 499 -5.41 -20.75 5.36
CA ASN A 499 -6.52 -19.82 5.62
C ASN A 499 -6.09 -18.34 5.57
N VAL A 500 -4.81 -18.05 5.83
CA VAL A 500 -4.24 -16.71 5.70
C VAL A 500 -3.89 -16.41 4.23
N MET A 501 -3.53 -17.42 3.44
CA MET A 501 -3.01 -17.27 2.07
C MET A 501 -4.06 -17.38 0.97
N PHE A 502 -5.16 -18.10 1.22
CA PHE A 502 -6.28 -18.26 0.30
C PHE A 502 -7.55 -17.69 0.89
N SER A 503 -8.45 -17.23 0.02
CA SER A 503 -9.81 -16.89 0.40
C SER A 503 -10.59 -18.14 0.86
N PRO A 504 -11.68 -17.97 1.65
CA PRO A 504 -12.49 -19.10 2.10
C PRO A 504 -13.04 -19.98 0.95
N ASP A 505 -13.35 -19.36 -0.19
CA ASP A 505 -13.82 -20.04 -1.42
C ASP A 505 -12.68 -20.65 -2.26
N GLY A 506 -11.42 -20.43 -1.88
CA GLY A 506 -10.23 -20.96 -2.57
C GLY A 506 -9.91 -20.31 -3.92
N LYS A 507 -10.72 -19.35 -4.37
CA LYS A 507 -10.58 -18.72 -5.71
C LYS A 507 -9.58 -17.58 -5.76
N SER A 508 -9.25 -17.01 -4.61
CA SER A 508 -8.30 -15.91 -4.50
C SER A 508 -7.13 -16.32 -3.62
N THR A 509 -5.97 -15.81 -3.98
CA THR A 509 -4.74 -16.04 -3.25
C THR A 509 -3.92 -14.77 -3.12
N ARG A 510 -3.13 -14.64 -2.06
CA ARG A 510 -2.26 -13.49 -1.82
C ARG A 510 -0.81 -13.89 -1.57
N MET A 511 0.13 -13.22 -2.22
CA MET A 511 1.56 -13.35 -1.98
C MET A 511 2.08 -12.07 -1.33
N ILE A 512 2.78 -12.19 -0.22
CA ILE A 512 3.34 -11.04 0.51
C ILE A 512 4.75 -10.79 -0.02
N VAL A 513 5.02 -9.61 -0.55
CA VAL A 513 6.29 -9.24 -1.16
C VAL A 513 6.99 -8.22 -0.27
N MET A 514 8.19 -8.58 0.17
CA MET A 514 9.03 -7.73 1.01
C MET A 514 10.20 -7.21 0.17
N GLY A 515 10.36 -5.90 0.10
CA GLY A 515 11.46 -5.29 -0.62
C GLY A 515 12.67 -4.91 0.24
N LYS A 516 13.72 -4.38 -0.40
CA LYS A 516 14.91 -3.84 0.27
C LYS A 516 14.71 -2.37 0.64
N SER A 517 14.17 -1.58 -0.28
CA SER A 517 13.84 -0.18 -0.08
C SER A 517 12.46 0.01 0.58
N SER A 518 12.30 1.11 1.31
CA SER A 518 11.05 1.48 1.97
C SER A 518 9.89 1.54 0.97
N SER A 519 8.73 1.04 1.37
CA SER A 519 7.49 1.07 0.56
C SER A 519 7.04 2.50 0.21
N TYR A 520 7.45 3.51 0.97
CA TYR A 520 7.12 4.92 0.71
C TYR A 520 8.14 5.65 -0.18
N SER A 521 9.18 4.96 -0.65
CA SER A 521 10.21 5.55 -1.51
C SER A 521 9.85 5.46 -2.99
N SER A 522 10.50 6.26 -3.83
CA SER A 522 10.35 6.18 -5.30
C SER A 522 10.71 4.80 -5.86
N VAL A 523 11.72 4.14 -5.28
CA VAL A 523 12.10 2.77 -5.64
C VAL A 523 11.00 1.79 -5.26
N GLY A 524 10.42 1.93 -4.06
CA GLY A 524 9.27 1.14 -3.61
C GLY A 524 8.04 1.29 -4.51
N MET A 525 7.70 2.53 -4.90
CA MET A 525 6.62 2.80 -5.86
C MET A 525 6.87 2.11 -7.21
N ALA A 526 8.09 2.23 -7.74
CA ALA A 526 8.47 1.60 -9.01
C ALA A 526 8.38 0.07 -8.93
N ARG A 527 8.80 -0.52 -7.81
CA ARG A 527 8.63 -1.97 -7.53
C ARG A 527 7.16 -2.35 -7.59
N ALA A 528 6.29 -1.66 -6.86
CA ALA A 528 4.86 -1.95 -6.83
C ALA A 528 4.20 -1.88 -8.22
N GLY A 529 4.55 -0.87 -9.02
CA GLY A 529 4.07 -0.74 -10.40
C GLY A 529 4.51 -1.90 -11.31
N GLN A 530 5.64 -2.55 -11.02
CA GLN A 530 6.13 -3.71 -11.78
C GLN A 530 5.61 -5.06 -11.27
N LEU A 531 5.10 -5.15 -10.04
CA LEU A 531 4.64 -6.42 -9.46
C LEU A 531 3.48 -7.03 -10.26
N GLY A 532 2.45 -6.24 -10.56
CA GLY A 532 1.29 -6.67 -11.33
C GLY A 532 1.67 -7.20 -12.72
N PRO A 533 2.34 -6.39 -13.57
CA PRO A 533 2.81 -6.83 -14.88
C PRO A 533 3.70 -8.08 -14.83
N THR A 534 4.59 -8.19 -13.85
CA THR A 534 5.48 -9.35 -13.69
C THR A 534 4.69 -10.62 -13.33
N ALA A 535 3.74 -10.51 -12.42
CA ALA A 535 2.88 -11.61 -12.04
C ALA A 535 1.96 -12.05 -13.20
N THR A 536 1.33 -11.11 -13.90
CA THR A 536 0.52 -11.41 -15.09
C THR A 536 1.37 -12.06 -16.19
N ALA A 537 2.59 -11.57 -16.43
CA ALA A 537 3.51 -12.19 -17.39
C ALA A 537 3.93 -13.62 -16.99
N ALA A 538 3.98 -13.93 -15.69
CA ALA A 538 4.24 -15.27 -15.19
C ALA A 538 3.08 -16.25 -15.38
N LEU A 539 1.84 -15.74 -15.48
CA LEU A 539 0.65 -16.57 -15.73
C LEU A 539 0.37 -16.85 -17.22
N LYS A 540 1.02 -16.12 -18.14
CA LYS A 540 0.82 -16.31 -19.59
C LYS A 540 1.21 -17.71 -20.05
N GLY A 541 0.39 -18.33 -20.90
CA GLY A 541 0.61 -19.68 -21.40
C GLY A 541 0.30 -20.78 -20.38
N THR A 542 -0.30 -20.44 -19.24
CA THR A 542 -0.76 -21.38 -18.22
C THR A 542 -2.30 -21.40 -18.17
N PRO A 543 -2.92 -22.44 -17.57
CA PRO A 543 -4.36 -22.46 -17.33
C PRO A 543 -4.90 -21.26 -16.51
N LEU A 544 -4.01 -20.51 -15.84
CA LEU A 544 -4.33 -19.35 -15.02
C LEU A 544 -4.19 -18.01 -15.76
N GLU A 545 -3.95 -17.99 -17.08
CA GLU A 545 -3.75 -16.76 -17.86
C GLU A 545 -4.92 -15.76 -17.76
N GLY A 546 -6.15 -16.25 -17.61
CA GLY A 546 -7.36 -15.43 -17.42
C GLY A 546 -7.58 -14.88 -16.01
N SER A 547 -6.65 -15.13 -15.07
CA SER A 547 -6.79 -14.69 -13.68
C SER A 547 -6.60 -13.17 -13.54
N VAL A 548 -7.37 -12.54 -12.66
CA VAL A 548 -7.21 -11.12 -12.33
C VAL A 548 -6.06 -10.98 -11.33
N VAL A 549 -5.06 -10.19 -11.68
CA VAL A 549 -3.92 -9.87 -10.82
C VAL A 549 -4.07 -8.44 -10.31
N SER A 550 -4.01 -8.26 -8.99
CA SER A 550 -4.06 -6.95 -8.34
C SER A 550 -2.91 -6.81 -7.36
N VAL A 551 -2.44 -5.59 -7.15
CA VAL A 551 -1.37 -5.30 -6.19
C VAL A 551 -1.94 -4.42 -5.09
N SER A 552 -1.56 -4.69 -3.86
CA SER A 552 -1.94 -3.92 -2.67
C SER A 552 -0.73 -3.74 -1.77
N GLY A 553 -0.90 -3.06 -0.65
CA GLY A 553 0.17 -2.68 0.27
C GLY A 553 0.55 -1.20 0.16
N ALA A 554 1.48 -0.78 1.01
CA ALA A 554 1.82 0.62 1.15
C ALA A 554 2.42 1.22 -0.13
N ALA A 555 3.31 0.49 -0.83
CA ALA A 555 3.94 1.06 -2.02
C ALA A 555 2.96 1.17 -3.20
N ALA A 556 2.03 0.22 -3.34
CA ALA A 556 0.96 0.30 -4.32
C ALA A 556 0.04 1.49 -4.04
N MET A 557 -0.37 1.69 -2.78
CA MET A 557 -1.19 2.84 -2.39
C MET A 557 -0.48 4.17 -2.68
N VAL A 558 0.82 4.27 -2.42
CA VAL A 558 1.61 5.48 -2.72
C VAL A 558 1.75 5.69 -4.23
N ALA A 559 2.00 4.62 -5.00
CA ALA A 559 2.07 4.70 -6.47
C ALA A 559 0.73 5.12 -7.11
N ASP A 560 -0.38 4.60 -6.61
CA ASP A 560 -1.73 5.01 -7.02
C ASP A 560 -1.99 6.46 -6.62
N THR A 561 -1.63 6.86 -5.40
CA THR A 561 -1.76 8.25 -4.93
C THR A 561 -0.96 9.20 -5.80
N HIS A 562 0.28 8.84 -6.17
CA HIS A 562 1.12 9.63 -7.07
C HIS A 562 0.46 9.79 -8.45
N THR A 563 -0.06 8.69 -9.02
CA THR A 563 -0.73 8.70 -10.33
C THR A 563 -1.99 9.57 -10.32
N ILE A 564 -2.80 9.47 -9.25
CA ILE A 564 -4.00 10.28 -9.08
C ILE A 564 -3.62 11.75 -8.86
N LEU A 565 -2.57 12.03 -8.08
CA LEU A 565 -2.11 13.39 -7.81
C LEU A 565 -1.64 14.09 -9.10
N GLU A 566 -0.87 13.42 -9.96
CA GLU A 566 -0.46 14.00 -11.24
C GLU A 566 -1.64 14.35 -12.15
N HIS A 567 -2.71 13.57 -12.09
CA HIS A 567 -3.95 13.86 -12.81
C HIS A 567 -4.68 15.06 -12.17
N ASP A 568 -4.88 15.02 -10.86
CA ASP A 568 -5.56 16.07 -10.10
C ASP A 568 -4.85 17.42 -10.25
N GLU A 569 -3.52 17.47 -10.16
CA GLU A 569 -2.77 18.71 -10.34
C GLU A 569 -3.04 19.37 -11.70
N LYS A 570 -3.12 18.58 -12.78
CA LYS A 570 -3.44 19.09 -14.14
C LYS A 570 -4.88 19.58 -14.23
N VAL A 571 -5.83 18.81 -13.69
CA VAL A 571 -7.26 19.18 -13.70
C VAL A 571 -7.50 20.44 -12.87
N LEU A 572 -6.94 20.50 -11.67
CA LEU A 572 -7.04 21.65 -10.77
C LEU A 572 -6.38 22.89 -11.35
N LEU A 573 -5.21 22.74 -11.99
CA LEU A 573 -4.53 23.84 -12.68
C LEU A 573 -5.45 24.47 -13.73
N VAL A 574 -5.99 23.66 -14.64
CA VAL A 574 -6.86 24.15 -15.71
C VAL A 574 -8.16 24.73 -15.15
N ALA A 575 -8.79 24.04 -14.19
CA ALA A 575 -10.06 24.48 -13.60
C ALA A 575 -9.91 25.81 -12.85
N ALA A 576 -8.94 25.93 -11.94
CA ALA A 576 -8.73 27.14 -11.15
C ALA A 576 -8.39 28.35 -12.03
N LEU A 577 -7.48 28.16 -13.01
CA LEU A 577 -7.12 29.23 -13.95
C LEU A 577 -8.33 29.66 -14.80
N THR A 578 -9.17 28.72 -15.24
CA THR A 578 -10.37 29.02 -16.03
C THR A 578 -11.41 29.80 -15.21
N VAL A 579 -11.66 29.40 -13.97
CA VAL A 579 -12.59 30.10 -13.06
C VAL A 579 -12.10 31.51 -12.79
N ILE A 580 -10.81 31.67 -12.42
CA ILE A 580 -10.22 32.98 -12.16
C ILE A 580 -10.23 33.83 -13.43
N PHE A 581 -9.84 33.28 -14.58
CA PHE A 581 -9.92 33.99 -15.87
C PHE A 581 -11.30 34.53 -16.13
N THR A 582 -12.32 33.70 -15.95
CA THR A 582 -13.71 34.05 -16.20
C THR A 582 -14.14 35.21 -15.30
N VAL A 583 -13.90 35.12 -13.98
CA VAL A 583 -14.28 36.18 -13.04
C VAL A 583 -13.51 37.48 -13.32
N VAL A 584 -12.20 37.40 -13.55
CA VAL A 584 -11.37 38.56 -13.85
C VAL A 584 -11.77 39.20 -15.19
N LEU A 585 -12.08 38.39 -16.21
CA LEU A 585 -12.57 38.85 -17.51
C LEU A 585 -13.90 39.60 -17.37
N PHE A 586 -14.85 39.09 -16.60
CA PHE A 586 -16.12 39.77 -16.37
C PHE A 586 -15.95 41.12 -15.66
N LEU A 587 -15.04 41.21 -14.70
CA LEU A 587 -14.81 42.43 -13.93
C LEU A 587 -14.00 43.47 -14.71
N LEU A 588 -12.86 43.06 -15.25
CA LEU A 588 -11.97 43.95 -15.97
C LEU A 588 -12.46 44.25 -17.38
N ARG A 589 -13.31 43.39 -17.97
CA ARG A 589 -13.76 43.45 -19.38
C ARG A 589 -12.62 43.55 -20.39
N SER A 590 -11.45 43.03 -20.02
CA SER A 590 -10.25 43.02 -20.84
C SER A 590 -9.57 41.67 -20.79
N VAL A 591 -9.38 41.08 -21.97
CA VAL A 591 -8.75 39.76 -22.14
C VAL A 591 -7.27 39.82 -21.83
N VAL A 592 -6.59 40.91 -22.24
CA VAL A 592 -5.15 41.09 -22.04
C VAL A 592 -4.84 41.28 -20.56
N ALA A 593 -5.58 42.16 -19.88
CA ALA A 593 -5.43 42.36 -18.44
C ALA A 593 -5.70 41.05 -17.65
N ALA A 594 -6.77 40.32 -17.99
CA ALA A 594 -7.08 39.04 -17.36
C ALA A 594 -5.97 37.99 -17.54
N SER A 595 -5.41 37.90 -18.75
CA SER A 595 -4.31 36.97 -19.06
C SER A 595 -3.04 37.31 -18.27
N ILE A 596 -2.70 38.59 -18.16
CA ILE A 596 -1.52 39.05 -17.40
C ILE A 596 -1.65 38.70 -15.92
N VAL A 597 -2.83 38.93 -15.33
CA VAL A 597 -3.08 38.58 -13.92
C VAL A 597 -2.84 37.10 -13.70
N ILE A 598 -3.41 36.23 -14.54
CA ILE A 598 -3.23 34.77 -14.42
C ILE A 598 -1.77 34.35 -14.55
N VAL A 599 -1.08 34.82 -15.60
CA VAL A 599 0.32 34.46 -15.82
C VAL A 599 1.18 34.94 -14.64
N SER A 600 0.90 36.13 -14.12
CA SER A 600 1.62 36.67 -12.96
C SER A 600 1.40 35.84 -11.69
N VAL A 601 0.17 35.36 -11.46
CA VAL A 601 -0.18 34.50 -10.33
C VAL A 601 0.44 33.11 -10.48
N ALA A 602 0.44 32.52 -11.67
CA ALA A 602 1.08 31.24 -11.94
C ALA A 602 2.61 31.31 -11.73
N ILE A 603 3.27 32.37 -12.21
CA ILE A 603 4.69 32.64 -11.97
C ILE A 603 4.96 32.82 -10.48
N SER A 604 4.09 33.53 -9.76
CA SER A 604 4.18 33.71 -8.30
C SER A 604 4.13 32.37 -7.58
N PHE A 605 3.18 31.51 -7.94
CA PHE A 605 3.05 30.15 -7.40
C PHE A 605 4.32 29.32 -7.62
N LEU A 606 4.82 29.25 -8.87
CA LEU A 606 6.02 28.48 -9.19
C LEU A 606 7.24 28.98 -8.41
N SER A 607 7.41 30.30 -8.34
CA SER A 607 8.51 30.92 -7.58
C SER A 607 8.40 30.61 -6.10
N THR A 608 7.18 30.60 -5.56
CA THR A 608 6.92 30.27 -4.15
C THR A 608 7.26 28.82 -3.84
N LEU A 609 6.87 27.90 -4.72
CA LEU A 609 7.23 26.49 -4.58
C LEU A 609 8.76 26.32 -4.62
N GLY A 610 9.44 27.02 -5.52
CA GLY A 610 10.91 27.06 -5.57
C GLY A 610 11.55 27.58 -4.28
N VAL A 611 11.05 28.68 -3.69
CA VAL A 611 11.52 29.18 -2.39
C VAL A 611 11.26 28.15 -1.27
N SER A 612 10.11 27.48 -1.30
CA SER A 612 9.79 26.44 -0.33
C SER A 612 10.79 25.28 -0.40
N VAL A 613 11.13 24.82 -1.60
CA VAL A 613 12.18 23.82 -1.83
C VAL A 613 13.53 24.30 -1.31
N LEU A 614 13.94 25.54 -1.60
CA LEU A 614 15.20 26.10 -1.08
C LEU A 614 15.25 26.12 0.45
N VAL A 615 14.17 26.51 1.11
CA VAL A 615 14.15 26.66 2.57
C VAL A 615 14.02 25.31 3.27
N TRP A 616 13.10 24.46 2.85
CA TRP A 616 12.88 23.19 3.54
C TRP A 616 13.94 22.16 3.16
N GLN A 617 14.18 21.97 1.87
CA GLN A 617 15.07 20.90 1.40
C GLN A 617 16.55 21.29 1.50
N HIS A 618 16.94 22.46 1.00
CA HIS A 618 18.36 22.85 0.95
C HIS A 618 18.87 23.50 2.23
N LEU A 619 18.05 24.33 2.90
CA LEU A 619 18.47 25.02 4.13
C LEU A 619 18.21 24.19 5.39
N LEU A 620 17.06 23.52 5.50
CA LEU A 620 16.69 22.74 6.68
C LEU A 620 16.93 21.22 6.53
N GLY A 621 17.22 20.72 5.33
CA GLY A 621 17.46 19.30 5.08
C GLY A 621 16.21 18.41 5.18
N LEU A 622 15.01 19.00 5.07
CA LEU A 622 13.73 18.33 5.19
C LEU A 622 13.01 18.30 3.84
N GLN A 623 12.60 17.11 3.40
CA GLN A 623 11.80 16.95 2.19
C GLN A 623 10.40 17.58 2.35
N LEU A 624 9.82 18.00 1.22
CA LEU A 624 8.49 18.58 1.22
C LEU A 624 7.44 17.47 1.31
N HIS A 625 6.38 17.74 2.06
CA HIS A 625 5.20 16.88 2.03
C HIS A 625 4.54 16.88 0.64
N TRP A 626 4.13 15.70 0.17
CA TRP A 626 3.55 15.49 -1.17
C TRP A 626 2.31 16.33 -1.46
N SER A 627 1.52 16.69 -0.45
CA SER A 627 0.29 17.49 -0.63
C SER A 627 0.51 19.00 -0.75
N ILE A 628 1.74 19.50 -0.50
CA ILE A 628 2.03 20.94 -0.48
C ILE A 628 1.78 21.60 -1.84
N PRO A 629 2.30 21.08 -2.97
CA PRO A 629 2.11 21.73 -4.28
C PRO A 629 0.64 21.98 -4.59
N ALA A 630 -0.20 20.95 -4.47
CA ALA A 630 -1.63 21.04 -4.76
C ALA A 630 -2.37 22.00 -3.81
N ALA A 631 -2.12 21.92 -2.49
CA ALA A 631 -2.79 22.77 -1.51
C ALA A 631 -2.37 24.25 -1.63
N VAL A 632 -1.07 24.50 -1.81
CA VAL A 632 -0.51 25.84 -2.01
C VAL A 632 -0.98 26.42 -3.33
N PHE A 633 -1.01 25.61 -4.40
CA PHE A 633 -1.55 26.03 -5.69
C PHE A 633 -2.97 26.55 -5.52
N ALA A 634 -3.86 25.74 -4.94
CA ALA A 634 -5.25 26.12 -4.74
C ALA A 634 -5.38 27.43 -3.96
N VAL A 635 -4.66 27.60 -2.85
CA VAL A 635 -4.75 28.80 -2.02
C VAL A 635 -4.10 30.02 -2.67
N LEU A 636 -2.86 29.93 -3.14
CA LEU A 636 -2.12 31.08 -3.69
C LEU A 636 -2.72 31.56 -4.99
N VAL A 637 -3.20 30.66 -5.84
CA VAL A 637 -3.81 31.07 -7.10
C VAL A 637 -5.16 31.73 -6.86
N ALA A 638 -5.95 31.19 -5.93
CA ALA A 638 -7.19 31.79 -5.46
C ALA A 638 -6.97 33.20 -4.86
N VAL A 639 -6.05 33.35 -3.91
CA VAL A 639 -5.81 34.60 -3.18
C VAL A 639 -5.00 35.63 -4.00
N GLY A 640 -4.04 35.18 -4.81
CA GLY A 640 -3.20 36.08 -5.63
C GLY A 640 -3.99 36.81 -6.72
N ALA A 641 -5.10 36.23 -7.19
CA ALA A 641 -5.98 36.87 -8.17
C ALA A 641 -6.70 38.10 -7.61
N ASP A 642 -7.17 38.02 -6.35
CA ASP A 642 -7.94 39.07 -5.68
C ASP A 642 -7.20 40.41 -5.71
N TYR A 643 -5.99 40.45 -5.18
CA TYR A 643 -5.34 41.73 -4.95
C TYR A 643 -4.88 42.44 -6.22
N ASN A 644 -4.68 41.69 -7.30
CA ASN A 644 -4.41 42.26 -8.62
C ASN A 644 -5.63 43.03 -9.13
N LEU A 645 -6.85 42.58 -8.83
CA LEU A 645 -8.09 43.27 -9.21
C LEU A 645 -8.20 44.65 -8.54
N LEU A 646 -7.74 44.80 -7.30
CA LEU A 646 -7.79 46.09 -6.59
C LEU A 646 -6.86 47.14 -7.21
N VAL A 647 -5.62 46.75 -7.55
CA VAL A 647 -4.67 47.65 -8.20
C VAL A 647 -5.13 48.02 -9.60
N VAL A 648 -5.63 47.04 -10.37
CA VAL A 648 -6.11 47.29 -11.73
C VAL A 648 -7.41 48.09 -11.74
N SER A 649 -8.32 47.86 -10.79
CA SER A 649 -9.53 48.68 -10.62
C SER A 649 -9.18 50.14 -10.31
N ARG A 650 -8.24 50.37 -9.38
CA ARG A 650 -7.76 51.74 -9.11
C ARG A 650 -7.05 52.35 -10.31
N PHE A 651 -6.27 51.55 -11.03
CA PHE A 651 -5.64 51.99 -12.25
C PHE A 651 -6.68 52.45 -13.27
N LYS A 652 -7.79 51.70 -13.43
CA LYS A 652 -8.95 52.04 -14.25
C LYS A 652 -9.57 53.39 -13.86
N GLU A 653 -9.75 53.64 -12.57
CA GLU A 653 -10.30 54.91 -12.05
C GLU A 653 -9.38 56.12 -12.32
N GLU A 654 -8.06 55.94 -12.33
CA GLU A 654 -7.09 57.03 -12.52
C GLU A 654 -6.62 57.17 -13.99
N MET A 655 -7.21 56.41 -14.92
CA MET A 655 -6.84 56.42 -16.35
C MET A 655 -7.01 57.77 -17.02
N GLY A 656 -7.94 58.62 -16.54
CA GLY A 656 -8.18 59.96 -17.08
C GLY A 656 -6.95 60.88 -17.04
N ALA A 657 -5.98 60.61 -16.16
CA ALA A 657 -4.72 61.35 -16.07
C ALA A 657 -3.60 60.85 -17.04
N GLY A 658 -3.88 59.83 -17.85
CA GLY A 658 -2.95 59.16 -18.76
C GLY A 658 -2.23 57.96 -18.13
N VAL A 659 -1.82 56.97 -18.94
CA VAL A 659 -1.30 55.66 -18.51
C VAL A 659 -0.20 55.76 -17.44
N ARG A 660 0.85 56.56 -17.67
CA ARG A 660 1.99 56.67 -16.72
C ARG A 660 1.58 57.37 -15.42
N THR A 661 0.81 58.45 -15.51
CA THR A 661 0.35 59.22 -14.34
C THR A 661 -0.66 58.40 -13.53
N GLY A 662 -1.55 57.67 -14.20
CA GLY A 662 -2.51 56.76 -13.61
C GLY A 662 -1.84 55.65 -12.82
N VAL A 663 -0.77 55.04 -13.34
CA VAL A 663 0.02 54.05 -12.58
C VAL A 663 0.70 54.67 -11.36
N ILE A 664 1.26 55.88 -11.47
CA ILE A 664 1.90 56.54 -10.33
C ILE A 664 0.87 56.84 -9.23
N ARG A 665 -0.31 57.36 -9.60
CA ARG A 665 -1.38 57.69 -8.64
C ARG A 665 -2.01 56.45 -8.05
N SER A 666 -2.23 55.39 -8.84
CA SER A 666 -2.78 54.13 -8.35
C SER A 666 -1.83 53.49 -7.34
N VAL A 667 -0.54 53.32 -7.68
CA VAL A 667 0.47 52.74 -6.79
C VAL A 667 0.66 53.59 -5.53
N ALA A 668 0.67 54.93 -5.65
CA ALA A 668 0.78 55.82 -4.49
C ALA A 668 -0.43 55.75 -3.56
N GLY A 669 -1.64 55.59 -4.12
CA GLY A 669 -2.90 55.56 -3.36
C GLY A 669 -3.21 54.21 -2.72
N THR A 670 -2.89 53.10 -3.41
CA THR A 670 -3.26 51.75 -2.94
C THR A 670 -2.09 50.99 -2.34
N GLY A 671 -0.84 51.31 -2.67
CA GLY A 671 0.35 50.55 -2.24
C GLY A 671 0.44 50.33 -0.73
N GLY A 672 0.13 51.35 0.08
CA GLY A 672 0.15 51.24 1.55
C GLY A 672 -0.92 50.31 2.12
N VAL A 673 -2.16 50.41 1.63
CA VAL A 673 -3.29 49.58 2.09
C VAL A 673 -3.12 48.14 1.62
N VAL A 674 -2.72 47.97 0.36
CA VAL A 674 -2.54 46.66 -0.28
C VAL A 674 -1.38 45.89 0.36
N THR A 675 -0.27 46.55 0.68
CA THR A 675 0.86 45.91 1.37
C THR A 675 0.51 45.54 2.80
N THR A 676 -0.27 46.39 3.47
CA THR A 676 -0.77 46.11 4.82
C THR A 676 -1.63 44.85 4.84
N ALA A 677 -2.63 44.77 3.95
CA ALA A 677 -3.49 43.59 3.81
C ALA A 677 -2.66 42.33 3.51
N GLY A 678 -1.81 42.38 2.48
CA GLY A 678 -0.96 41.24 2.11
C GLY A 678 -0.03 40.77 3.23
N MET A 679 0.55 41.70 4.02
CA MET A 679 1.39 41.35 5.17
C MET A 679 0.58 40.74 6.31
N VAL A 680 -0.63 41.22 6.57
CA VAL A 680 -1.51 40.64 7.60
C VAL A 680 -1.82 39.18 7.24
N PHE A 681 -2.24 38.92 6.00
CA PHE A 681 -2.53 37.56 5.55
C PHE A 681 -1.26 36.68 5.53
N ALA A 682 -0.13 37.19 5.06
CA ALA A 682 1.13 36.45 5.16
C ALA A 682 1.48 36.08 6.61
N MET A 683 1.30 36.99 7.56
CA MET A 683 1.59 36.72 8.98
C MET A 683 0.60 35.75 9.63
N THR A 684 -0.67 35.75 9.22
CA THR A 684 -1.66 34.78 9.72
C THR A 684 -1.34 33.37 9.24
N THR A 685 -0.91 33.23 7.98
CA THR A 685 -0.48 31.94 7.44
C THR A 685 0.87 31.49 8.00
N PHE A 686 1.82 32.42 8.22
CA PHE A 686 3.06 32.13 8.95
C PHE A 686 2.82 31.69 10.40
N SER A 687 1.71 32.08 11.04
CA SER A 687 1.41 31.61 12.40
C SER A 687 1.24 30.09 12.49
N LEU A 688 0.93 29.41 11.38
CA LEU A 688 0.87 27.95 11.29
C LEU A 688 2.26 27.29 11.44
N LEU A 689 3.36 28.03 11.32
CA LEU A 689 4.71 27.55 11.68
C LEU A 689 4.82 27.11 13.13
N GLY A 690 3.97 27.66 14.01
CA GLY A 690 3.90 27.24 15.42
C GLY A 690 3.16 25.92 15.64
N SER A 691 2.65 25.28 14.58
CA SER A 691 2.01 23.96 14.65
C SER A 691 3.01 22.89 15.06
N SER A 692 2.58 21.94 15.87
CA SER A 692 3.36 20.74 16.20
C SER A 692 3.51 19.79 15.00
N LEU A 693 2.62 19.89 14.02
CA LEU A 693 2.64 19.08 12.80
C LEU A 693 3.48 19.78 11.72
N LEU A 694 4.55 19.13 11.28
CA LEU A 694 5.52 19.71 10.34
C LEU A 694 4.86 20.04 9.01
N HIS A 695 3.95 19.20 8.52
CA HIS A 695 3.26 19.46 7.25
C HIS A 695 2.40 20.75 7.31
N LEU A 696 1.76 21.09 8.45
CA LEU A 696 1.00 22.34 8.61
C LEU A 696 1.95 23.55 8.64
N ALA A 697 3.11 23.38 9.28
CA ALA A 697 4.14 24.41 9.30
C ALA A 697 4.70 24.68 7.89
N GLN A 698 5.00 23.62 7.12
CA GLN A 698 5.45 23.75 5.73
C GLN A 698 4.40 24.42 4.84
N LEU A 699 3.13 24.01 4.97
CA LEU A 699 2.02 24.59 4.20
C LEU A 699 1.81 26.07 4.54
N GLY A 700 1.77 26.43 5.83
CA GLY A 700 1.62 27.80 6.27
C GLY A 700 2.79 28.71 5.87
N PHE A 701 4.02 28.22 5.97
CA PHE A 701 5.20 28.92 5.47
C PHE A 701 5.11 29.18 3.97
N THR A 702 4.77 28.15 3.20
CA THR A 702 4.75 28.23 1.74
C THR A 702 3.67 29.20 1.27
N ILE A 703 2.48 29.18 1.87
CA ILE A 703 1.43 30.16 1.56
C ILE A 703 1.89 31.56 1.99
N GLY A 704 2.42 31.71 3.20
CA GLY A 704 2.86 33.02 3.72
C GLY A 704 3.93 33.68 2.87
N ILE A 705 4.97 32.95 2.49
CA ILE A 705 6.03 33.49 1.63
C ILE A 705 5.53 33.78 0.22
N GLY A 706 4.58 32.98 -0.29
CA GLY A 706 3.95 33.25 -1.58
C GLY A 706 3.14 34.54 -1.59
N LEU A 707 2.39 34.82 -0.52
CA LEU A 707 1.67 36.09 -0.38
C LEU A 707 2.63 37.29 -0.30
N VAL A 708 3.79 37.12 0.35
CA VAL A 708 4.85 38.15 0.39
C VAL A 708 5.43 38.38 -1.00
N ILE A 709 5.80 37.32 -1.72
CA ILE A 709 6.35 37.40 -3.08
C ILE A 709 5.34 38.08 -4.01
N ASP A 710 4.07 37.67 -3.96
CA ASP A 710 3.02 38.27 -4.77
C ASP A 710 2.87 39.77 -4.46
N THR A 711 2.79 40.13 -3.17
CA THR A 711 2.57 41.51 -2.73
C THR A 711 3.75 42.43 -3.12
N PHE A 712 4.98 42.01 -2.84
CA PHE A 712 6.16 42.88 -2.99
C PHE A 712 6.83 42.79 -4.36
N VAL A 713 6.76 41.65 -5.05
CA VAL A 713 7.43 41.46 -6.33
C VAL A 713 6.43 41.58 -7.48
N VAL A 714 5.42 40.73 -7.49
CA VAL A 714 4.50 40.61 -8.63
C VAL A 714 3.61 41.83 -8.77
N ARG A 715 2.89 42.17 -7.71
CA ARG A 715 1.89 43.24 -7.71
C ARG A 715 2.51 44.63 -7.73
N THR A 716 3.62 44.81 -7.02
CA THR A 716 4.29 46.12 -6.93
C THR A 716 5.08 46.45 -8.19
N PHE A 717 5.68 45.45 -8.86
CA PHE A 717 6.56 45.68 -10.00
C PHE A 717 6.03 45.09 -11.32
N ILE A 718 5.67 43.81 -11.37
CA ILE A 718 5.35 43.14 -12.64
C ILE A 718 4.07 43.69 -13.27
N VAL A 719 2.94 43.67 -12.54
CA VAL A 719 1.65 44.10 -13.09
C VAL A 719 1.67 45.56 -13.57
N PRO A 720 2.19 46.53 -12.78
CA PRO A 720 2.18 47.92 -13.23
C PRO A 720 3.19 48.21 -14.35
N THR A 721 4.35 47.53 -14.38
CA THR A 721 5.31 47.69 -15.50
C THR A 721 4.73 47.16 -16.81
N LEU A 722 4.06 45.99 -16.78
CA LEU A 722 3.39 45.43 -17.95
C LEU A 722 2.24 46.33 -18.44
N ALA A 723 1.47 46.91 -17.52
CA ALA A 723 0.43 47.89 -17.86
C ALA A 723 1.01 49.13 -18.57
N VAL A 724 2.15 49.66 -18.09
CA VAL A 724 2.83 50.79 -18.75
C VAL A 724 3.40 50.40 -20.12
N MET A 725 3.94 49.19 -20.27
CA MET A 725 4.53 48.71 -21.53
C MET A 725 3.49 48.45 -22.61
N LEU A 726 2.33 47.91 -22.25
CA LEU A 726 1.26 47.57 -23.18
C LEU A 726 0.35 48.76 -23.50
N GLY A 727 0.30 49.77 -22.63
CA GLY A 727 -0.45 51.01 -22.85
C GLY A 727 -1.92 50.74 -23.16
N GLU A 728 -2.40 51.20 -24.32
CA GLU A 728 -3.79 51.00 -24.73
C GLU A 728 -4.16 49.54 -25.00
N LYS A 729 -3.19 48.70 -25.41
CA LYS A 729 -3.42 47.27 -25.66
C LYS A 729 -3.75 46.50 -24.39
N PHE A 730 -3.36 47.02 -23.22
CA PHE A 730 -3.66 46.41 -21.92
C PHE A 730 -5.18 46.29 -21.69
N TRP A 731 -5.98 47.19 -22.26
CA TRP A 731 -7.44 47.25 -22.04
C TRP A 731 -8.25 46.56 -23.14
N TRP A 732 -7.60 46.01 -24.17
CA TRP A 732 -8.30 45.36 -25.28
C TRP A 732 -9.22 44.23 -24.76
N PRO A 733 -10.49 44.13 -25.24
CA PRO A 733 -11.11 44.86 -26.35
C PRO A 733 -11.77 46.22 -26.02
N MET A 734 -11.78 46.68 -24.76
CA MET A 734 -12.29 48.02 -24.45
C MET A 734 -11.38 49.10 -25.01
N ARG A 735 -11.97 50.12 -25.64
CA ARG A 735 -11.24 51.28 -26.14
C ARG A 735 -11.12 52.32 -25.02
N LEU A 736 -9.95 52.96 -24.89
CA LEU A 736 -9.68 53.95 -23.83
C LEU A 736 -10.68 55.12 -23.80
N LYS A 737 -11.32 55.42 -24.94
CA LYS A 737 -12.32 56.50 -25.08
C LYS A 737 -13.64 56.23 -24.34
N ASP A 738 -13.92 54.97 -24.00
CA ASP A 738 -15.17 54.54 -23.37
C ASP A 738 -15.08 54.49 -21.82
N LEU A 739 -13.92 54.85 -21.26
CA LEU A 739 -13.70 54.89 -19.80
C LEU A 739 -14.17 56.25 -19.25
N PRO A 740 -14.97 56.27 -18.16
CA PRO A 740 -15.40 57.52 -17.53
C PRO A 740 -14.17 58.30 -17.03
N ALA A 741 -14.14 59.60 -17.34
CA ALA A 741 -13.06 60.53 -16.99
C ALA A 741 -12.97 60.83 -15.50
#